data_AF-A0A962I774-F1
#
_entry.id   AF-A0A962I774-F1
#
_cell.length_a   1.000
_cell.length_b   1.000
_cell.length_c   1.000
_cell.angle_alpha   90.00
_cell.angle_beta   90.00
_cell.angle_gamma   90.00
#
_symmetry.space_group_name_H-M   'P 1'
#
loop_
_entity.id
_entity.type
_entity.pdbx_description
1 polymer ?
#
loop_
_entity_poly.entity_id
_entity_poly.type
_entity_poly.pdbx_seq_one_letter_code
_entity_poly.pdbx_strand_id
1 'polypeptide(L)'
;MKTIGRGYWVAGWLWAALWVQSAQAIELCVNSVGTLEQALALFPLHGPGQLTIKVVQGTYAVGSQLGGIYLAANATSLALLGGYTAGCATRMIDPSNTIIDAGGATNSGLVLNFQAGREVRIESLSFTRFNDQAVLRSYMNIAGSDAGAMVVRNSRFVGNTGRQVIVAGVPRLELVNNLIADNTLAGPDRAAVLDDYLSPFNSYAVITNNTIANNSGAPGLALSSGLDASDRITEIANNIIWGNGAPDIDLSTLDHAKVALILSANVYGSVSNPGPLATLNLITNPLFVNAGAGNYALSAVSPAVNSGASFQLYGLPSSDLLGHIRIIGSGIDRGALESTIDDTTQFVVTNTADNGSNANPSPGSLRAAIKAANAASGPYLIRFDISGGCPRVLNMASPMLDVVGNVTIDGRTQTGWTPNTSEYTFNANLCLVLNGSGIAPYAFHVPAGASNARLTVLGMQFAGFGDAAIKIEGGSGHRIAGNQFGAVLLAAANQQGIHISGSAGSSLIGGFDDFGNVNLIAKSLGAGIQLDNAAGGSTIANNLIGFQPDGTGDGGNTTGVFIFNSPNNLLQYNRIGNSASNGVAISGSASSGNILQYNFIGQGQLGSVSAPNQGAGVNVLFSAHDNTIGATQTGTAGGNTINNNVGPGVWVSTSGGNGNRVLANTMRANGTGSAGVDVDLAAPGPSGNQVTSPGNGPNRLQNYPNLTSAVRLATNPPTADITATLSSTPNRSYRIDVYRNDTCDPQFPARGEASIYLGQAVLQTDANGLGVAQFSLPYLANLPGKVSATATSSLGDTSEIGTCIDVVDGMLPDILLINGFEDH
;
A
#
# COMPACT_ATOMS: atom_id res chain seq x y z
N MET A 1 -39.74 46.13 49.04
CA MET A 1 -40.06 45.68 50.41
C MET A 1 -39.93 44.16 50.48
N LYS A 2 -38.82 43.64 51.04
CA LYS A 2 -38.70 42.61 52.12
C LYS A 2 -39.63 41.40 52.00
N THR A 3 -39.12 40.19 51.76
CA THR A 3 -38.61 39.22 52.80
C THR A 3 -37.87 38.07 52.06
N ILE A 4 -36.57 37.75 52.26
CA ILE A 4 -35.87 36.89 53.28
C ILE A 4 -36.56 35.53 53.54
N GLY A 5 -36.00 34.32 53.42
CA GLY A 5 -34.65 33.82 53.06
C GLY A 5 -34.50 32.30 53.34
N ARG A 6 -33.43 31.67 52.78
CA ARG A 6 -32.81 30.32 53.06
C ARG A 6 -33.70 29.07 52.85
N GLY A 7 -33.27 27.95 52.25
CA GLY A 7 -31.99 27.44 51.75
C GLY A 7 -32.17 25.96 51.30
N TYR A 8 -31.06 25.32 50.94
CA TYR A 8 -30.83 23.88 50.64
C TYR A 8 -30.75 23.46 49.17
N TRP A 9 -29.60 22.84 48.90
CA TRP A 9 -29.08 22.26 47.67
C TRP A 9 -29.89 21.03 47.23
N VAL A 10 -30.14 20.90 45.93
CA VAL A 10 -30.51 19.61 45.31
C VAL A 10 -29.50 19.30 44.21
N ALA A 11 -28.98 18.09 44.29
CA ALA A 11 -27.92 17.51 43.50
C ALA A 11 -28.19 17.53 41.99
N GLY A 12 -27.12 17.76 41.24
CA GLY A 12 -27.09 17.74 39.79
C GLY A 12 -27.38 16.34 39.24
N TRP A 13 -28.28 16.33 38.26
CA TRP A 13 -28.32 15.32 37.22
C TRP A 13 -27.66 15.96 36.00
N LEU A 14 -26.45 15.52 35.65
CA LEU A 14 -25.96 15.66 34.28
C LEU A 14 -25.46 14.31 33.82
N TRP A 15 -26.14 13.81 32.80
CA TRP A 15 -25.81 12.60 32.06
C TRP A 15 -24.38 12.68 31.53
N ALA A 16 -23.52 11.74 31.94
CA ALA A 16 -22.27 11.48 31.25
C ALA A 16 -22.60 10.67 29.99
N ALA A 17 -22.69 11.36 28.85
CA ALA A 17 -22.52 10.72 27.56
C ALA A 17 -21.11 10.11 27.53
N LEU A 18 -21.02 8.78 27.54
CA LEU A 18 -19.79 8.06 27.25
C LEU A 18 -19.48 8.26 25.77
N TRP A 19 -18.65 9.27 25.49
CA TRP A 19 -18.07 9.50 24.18
C TRP A 19 -17.15 8.33 23.85
N VAL A 20 -17.47 7.61 22.77
CA VAL A 20 -16.46 6.91 21.99
C VAL A 20 -15.47 7.99 21.55
N GLN A 21 -14.26 8.01 22.14
CA GLN A 21 -13.22 8.91 21.65
C GLN A 21 -12.91 8.50 20.21
N SER A 22 -13.29 9.34 19.26
CA SER A 22 -12.87 9.21 17.88
C SER A 22 -11.33 9.25 17.83
N ALA A 23 -10.74 8.53 16.88
CA ALA A 23 -9.32 8.68 16.59
C ALA A 23 -9.05 10.15 16.23
N GLN A 24 -8.31 10.87 17.06
CA GLN A 24 -8.00 12.29 16.83
C GLN A 24 -6.65 12.40 16.14
N ALA A 25 -6.60 13.20 15.06
CA ALA A 25 -5.36 13.65 14.46
C ALA A 25 -4.99 15.00 15.08
N ILE A 26 -3.77 15.13 15.61
CA ILE A 26 -3.22 16.38 16.14
C ILE A 26 -2.06 16.81 15.24
N GLU A 27 -2.04 18.09 14.87
CA GLU A 27 -0.90 18.71 14.20
C GLU A 27 -0.28 19.79 15.09
N LEU A 28 1.03 19.75 15.27
CA LEU A 28 1.81 20.70 16.05
C LEU A 28 2.84 21.38 15.15
N CYS A 29 2.98 22.71 15.28
CA CYS A 29 4.02 23.47 14.60
C CYS A 29 5.12 23.83 15.62
N VAL A 30 6.36 23.39 15.41
CA VAL A 30 7.49 23.62 16.31
C VAL A 30 8.60 24.39 15.62
N ASN A 31 9.23 25.32 16.33
CA ASN A 31 10.23 26.25 15.77
C ASN A 31 11.45 26.47 16.68
N SER A 32 11.55 25.70 17.77
CA SER A 32 12.66 25.75 18.72
C SER A 32 12.89 24.38 19.33
N VAL A 33 14.10 24.15 19.88
CA VAL A 33 14.45 22.89 20.55
C VAL A 33 13.46 22.53 21.65
N GLY A 34 13.11 23.48 22.53
CA GLY A 34 12.18 23.22 23.64
C GLY A 34 10.77 22.83 23.16
N THR A 35 10.26 23.46 22.11
CA THR A 35 8.94 23.09 21.54
C THR A 35 8.96 21.73 20.83
N LEU A 36 10.08 21.38 20.19
CA LEU A 36 10.26 20.06 19.58
C LEU A 36 10.34 18.95 20.65
N GLU A 37 11.09 19.16 21.72
CA GLU A 37 11.19 18.24 22.85
C GLU A 37 9.81 17.99 23.49
N GLN A 38 9.06 19.05 23.77
CA GLN A 38 7.71 18.96 24.32
C GLN A 38 6.75 18.23 23.38
N ALA A 39 6.82 18.48 22.07
CA ALA A 39 5.98 17.81 21.10
C ALA A 39 6.28 16.30 21.00
N LEU A 40 7.56 15.90 21.03
CA LEU A 40 7.96 14.50 21.07
C LEU A 40 7.53 13.81 22.37
N ALA A 41 7.58 14.51 23.51
CA ALA A 41 7.11 13.99 24.79
C ALA A 41 5.59 13.70 24.82
N LEU A 42 4.81 14.23 23.87
CA LEU A 42 3.39 13.87 23.72
C LEU A 42 3.18 12.51 23.05
N PHE A 43 4.15 12.00 22.29
CA PHE A 43 3.98 10.74 21.55
C PHE A 43 3.64 9.55 22.48
N PRO A 44 4.31 9.34 23.63
CA PRO A 44 3.91 8.31 24.60
C PRO A 44 2.53 8.52 25.24
N LEU A 45 2.06 9.77 25.29
CA LEU A 45 0.88 10.19 26.07
C LEU A 45 -0.38 10.37 25.20
N HIS A 46 -0.22 10.44 23.88
CA HIS A 46 -1.32 10.67 22.95
C HIS A 46 -2.28 9.47 22.89
N GLY A 47 -3.56 9.73 22.64
CA GLY A 47 -4.56 8.68 22.45
C GLY A 47 -4.44 7.95 21.10
N PRO A 48 -5.37 7.04 20.79
CA PRO A 48 -5.43 6.44 19.46
C PRO A 48 -5.57 7.49 18.35
N GLY A 49 -4.74 7.43 17.31
CA GLY A 49 -4.78 8.39 16.20
C GLY A 49 -3.41 8.75 15.65
N GLN A 50 -3.32 9.93 15.02
CA GLN A 50 -2.12 10.44 14.36
C GLN A 50 -1.60 11.70 15.08
N LEU A 51 -0.33 11.69 15.49
CA LEU A 51 0.39 12.87 15.96
C LEU A 51 1.34 13.34 14.86
N THR A 52 1.14 14.55 14.35
CA THR A 52 2.00 15.17 13.33
C THR A 52 2.74 16.36 13.92
N ILE A 53 4.06 16.30 13.93
CA ILE A 53 4.96 17.37 14.36
C ILE A 53 5.61 17.99 13.13
N LYS A 54 5.17 19.21 12.79
CA LYS A 54 5.67 20.04 11.69
C LYS A 54 6.82 20.90 12.21
N VAL A 55 8.04 20.64 11.73
CA VAL A 55 9.26 21.30 12.18
C VAL A 55 9.62 22.43 11.21
N VAL A 56 9.64 23.65 11.73
CA VAL A 56 10.00 24.85 10.97
C VAL A 56 11.47 24.79 10.57
N GLN A 57 11.79 25.28 9.37
CA GLN A 57 13.15 25.37 8.83
C GLN A 57 14.10 26.08 9.81
N GLY A 58 15.31 25.55 9.95
CA GLY A 58 16.32 26.02 10.89
C GLY A 58 17.25 24.90 11.37
N THR A 59 18.27 25.29 12.14
CA THR A 59 19.17 24.36 12.83
C THR A 59 18.80 24.30 14.32
N TYR A 60 18.54 23.09 14.80
CA TYR A 60 18.15 22.77 16.16
C TYR A 60 19.35 22.12 16.85
N ALA A 61 20.09 22.89 17.63
CA ALA A 61 21.20 22.38 18.44
C ALA A 61 20.63 21.67 19.68
N VAL A 62 20.41 20.36 19.57
CA VAL A 62 19.69 19.56 20.57
C VAL A 62 20.59 18.95 21.63
N GLY A 63 21.90 18.79 21.38
CA GLY A 63 22.77 18.04 22.29
C GLY A 63 22.21 16.64 22.56
N SER A 64 21.98 16.32 23.84
CA SER A 64 21.30 15.09 24.29
C SER A 64 19.82 15.27 24.64
N GLN A 65 19.21 16.44 24.40
CA GLN A 65 17.86 16.75 24.88
C GLN A 65 16.76 15.88 24.27
N LEU A 66 16.94 15.44 23.02
CA LEU A 66 16.02 14.49 22.37
C LEU A 66 16.42 13.03 22.59
N GLY A 67 17.51 12.80 23.30
CA GLY A 67 18.05 11.48 23.57
C GLY A 67 17.17 10.73 24.56
N GLY A 68 16.59 9.61 24.13
CA GLY A 68 15.72 8.83 25.01
C GLY A 68 14.79 7.86 24.31
N ILE A 69 13.98 7.18 25.13
CA ILE A 69 12.99 6.20 24.69
C ILE A 69 11.59 6.81 24.80
N TYR A 70 10.95 6.99 23.65
CA TYR A 70 9.56 7.39 23.53
C TYR A 70 8.72 6.15 23.19
N LEU A 71 7.98 5.66 24.18
CA LEU A 71 7.19 4.44 24.11
C LEU A 71 5.70 4.76 24.01
N ALA A 72 5.11 4.70 22.82
CA ALA A 72 3.66 4.81 22.69
C ALA A 72 3.00 3.55 23.26
N ALA A 73 2.40 3.67 24.44
CA ALA A 73 1.57 2.62 25.04
C ALA A 73 0.18 2.55 24.36
N ASN A 74 -0.26 3.66 23.78
CA ASN A 74 -1.52 3.77 23.06
C ASN A 74 -1.33 3.52 21.56
N ALA A 75 -2.45 3.38 20.86
CA ALA A 75 -2.49 3.10 19.44
C ALA A 75 -2.23 4.38 18.59
N THR A 76 -1.05 4.99 18.77
CA THR A 76 -0.67 6.27 18.16
C THR A 76 0.35 6.08 17.04
N SER A 77 0.11 6.73 15.89
CA SER A 77 1.10 6.93 14.83
C SER A 77 1.77 8.30 14.98
N LEU A 78 3.06 8.41 14.66
CA LEU A 78 3.83 9.66 14.71
C LEU A 78 4.33 10.04 13.32
N ALA A 79 4.21 11.31 12.96
CA ALA A 79 4.86 11.91 11.80
C ALA A 79 5.71 13.11 12.24
N LEU A 80 7.03 13.02 12.11
CA LEU A 80 7.98 14.11 12.35
C LEU A 80 8.48 14.64 11.00
N LEU A 81 7.99 15.83 10.63
CA LEU A 81 8.08 16.34 9.27
C LEU A 81 8.83 17.68 9.24
N GLY A 82 9.99 17.73 8.61
CA GLY A 82 10.77 18.95 8.38
C GLY A 82 10.35 19.73 7.14
N GLY A 83 11.03 20.86 6.91
CA GLY A 83 10.88 21.69 5.72
C GLY A 83 9.80 22.75 5.79
N TYR A 84 9.17 22.99 6.94
CA TYR A 84 8.09 23.97 7.06
C TYR A 84 8.58 25.42 7.15
N THR A 85 8.00 26.32 6.37
CA THR A 85 8.26 27.76 6.54
C THR A 85 7.67 28.29 7.85
N ALA A 86 8.00 29.53 8.22
CA ALA A 86 7.53 30.13 9.47
C ALA A 86 6.01 30.01 9.65
N GLY A 87 5.57 29.58 10.84
CA GLY A 87 4.16 29.32 11.15
C GLY A 87 3.59 28.07 10.47
N CYS A 88 4.43 27.22 9.89
CA CYS A 88 4.03 26.02 9.15
C CYS A 88 3.08 26.29 7.97
N ALA A 89 3.22 27.46 7.33
CA ALA A 89 2.34 27.93 6.26
C ALA A 89 2.52 27.13 4.96
N THR A 90 3.76 26.82 4.59
CA THR A 90 4.11 26.01 3.43
C THR A 90 5.22 25.03 3.80
N ARG A 91 5.45 24.00 2.98
CA ARG A 91 6.50 23.01 3.18
C ARG A 91 7.35 22.91 1.91
N MET A 92 8.67 22.89 2.08
CA MET A 92 9.64 22.62 1.01
C MET A 92 10.41 21.35 1.39
N ILE A 93 10.34 20.33 0.53
CA ILE A 93 11.07 19.07 0.74
C ILE A 93 12.53 19.31 0.37
N ASP A 94 13.37 19.47 1.38
CA ASP A 94 14.82 19.48 1.29
C ASP A 94 15.34 19.35 2.73
N PRO A 95 15.98 18.23 3.09
CA PRO A 95 16.43 17.99 4.46
C PRO A 95 17.51 18.97 4.92
N SER A 96 18.17 19.73 4.01
CA SER A 96 19.12 20.77 4.39
C SER A 96 18.44 21.98 5.06
N ASN A 97 17.13 22.17 4.85
CA ASN A 97 16.38 23.27 5.45
C ASN A 97 16.05 23.05 6.93
N THR A 98 16.02 21.80 7.42
CA THR A 98 15.72 21.49 8.83
C THR A 98 16.75 20.51 9.40
N ILE A 99 17.65 21.02 10.23
CA ILE A 99 18.79 20.28 10.77
C ILE A 99 18.60 20.04 12.26
N ILE A 100 18.58 18.78 12.67
CA ILE A 100 18.68 18.34 14.06
C ILE A 100 20.14 18.00 14.33
N ASP A 101 20.74 18.71 15.27
CA ASP A 101 22.18 18.70 15.48
C ASP A 101 22.53 18.40 16.93
N ALA A 102 23.10 17.23 17.18
CA ALA A 102 23.44 16.75 18.51
C ALA A 102 24.81 17.25 19.01
N GLY A 103 25.59 17.96 18.20
CA GLY A 103 26.85 18.58 18.62
C GLY A 103 27.93 17.61 19.15
N GLY A 104 27.82 16.31 18.84
CA GLY A 104 28.70 15.24 19.34
C GLY A 104 28.35 14.72 20.74
N ALA A 105 27.22 15.15 21.31
CA ALA A 105 26.79 14.72 22.64
C ALA A 105 26.51 13.20 22.67
N THR A 106 26.98 12.53 23.72
CA THR A 106 26.62 11.13 24.00
C THR A 106 25.16 11.03 24.43
N ASN A 107 24.55 9.85 24.24
CA ASN A 107 23.13 9.60 24.55
C ASN A 107 22.20 10.54 23.78
N SER A 108 22.52 10.84 22.52
CA SER A 108 21.72 11.73 21.68
C SER A 108 20.69 10.98 20.82
N GLY A 109 20.67 9.65 20.84
CA GLY A 109 19.87 8.80 19.95
C GLY A 109 18.37 8.87 20.23
N LEU A 110 17.58 8.83 19.16
CA LEU A 110 16.12 8.90 19.23
C LEU A 110 15.51 7.49 19.10
N VAL A 111 14.82 7.02 20.14
CA VAL A 111 14.11 5.73 20.13
C VAL A 111 12.60 5.96 20.13
N LEU A 112 11.94 5.56 19.04
CA LEU A 112 10.51 5.76 18.80
C LEU A 112 9.81 4.40 18.66
N ASN A 113 9.24 3.91 19.76
CA ASN A 113 8.60 2.60 19.80
C ASN A 113 7.07 2.75 19.82
N PHE A 114 6.37 1.82 19.17
CA PHE A 114 4.93 1.92 18.95
C PHE A 114 4.22 0.56 19.01
N GLN A 115 2.88 0.62 19.06
CA GLN A 115 1.99 -0.55 19.10
C GLN A 115 1.69 -1.08 17.69
N ALA A 116 1.19 -2.31 17.61
CA ALA A 116 0.71 -2.90 16.37
C ALA A 116 -0.30 -2.00 15.62
N GLY A 117 -0.19 -2.00 14.30
CA GLY A 117 -1.00 -1.21 13.37
C GLY A 117 -0.64 0.28 13.31
N ARG A 118 0.52 0.70 13.84
CA ARG A 118 0.96 2.11 13.88
C ARG A 118 2.20 2.37 13.05
N GLU A 119 2.41 3.63 12.71
CA GLU A 119 3.53 4.09 11.90
C GLU A 119 4.32 5.17 12.64
N VAL A 120 5.65 5.11 12.54
CA VAL A 120 6.55 6.24 12.79
C VAL A 120 7.11 6.69 11.45
N ARG A 121 6.81 7.94 11.08
CA ARG A 121 7.27 8.59 9.85
C ARG A 121 8.22 9.74 10.15
N ILE A 122 9.40 9.71 9.54
CA ILE A 122 10.41 10.77 9.57
C ILE A 122 10.63 11.28 8.14
N GLU A 123 10.49 12.58 7.90
CA GLU A 123 10.63 13.11 6.54
C GLU A 123 11.22 14.52 6.45
N SER A 124 12.12 14.74 5.48
CA SER A 124 12.74 16.04 5.18
C SER A 124 13.52 16.65 6.35
N LEU A 125 14.29 15.82 7.07
CA LEU A 125 15.12 16.23 8.21
C LEU A 125 16.58 15.80 8.01
N SER A 126 17.52 16.62 8.45
CA SER A 126 18.93 16.24 8.59
C SER A 126 19.28 15.92 10.03
N PHE A 127 19.83 14.74 10.31
CA PHE A 127 20.38 14.34 11.60
C PHE A 127 21.91 14.34 11.50
N THR A 128 22.58 15.16 12.31
CA THR A 128 24.03 15.30 12.27
C THR A 128 24.68 15.38 13.64
N ARG A 129 25.93 14.88 13.71
CA ARG A 129 26.77 14.87 14.92
C ARG A 129 26.13 14.17 16.11
N PHE A 130 25.34 13.13 15.88
CA PHE A 130 24.85 12.24 16.94
C PHE A 130 25.97 11.29 17.40
N ASN A 131 25.91 10.87 18.67
CA ASN A 131 26.82 9.89 19.26
C ASN A 131 26.08 8.95 20.23
N ASP A 132 25.60 7.82 19.72
CA ASP A 132 24.84 6.84 20.52
C ASP A 132 24.85 5.43 19.89
N GLN A 133 24.12 4.49 20.49
CA GLN A 133 23.87 3.16 19.94
C GLN A 133 23.22 3.22 18.56
N ALA A 134 22.28 4.14 18.35
CA ALA A 134 21.66 4.43 17.05
C ALA A 134 21.26 5.91 17.00
N VAL A 135 21.30 6.52 15.82
CA VAL A 135 20.74 7.87 15.63
C VAL A 135 19.22 7.83 15.72
N LEU A 136 18.61 6.87 15.02
CA LEU A 136 17.18 6.62 15.00
C LEU A 136 16.90 5.13 15.14
N ARG A 137 15.98 4.76 16.03
CA ARG A 137 15.61 3.38 16.30
C ARG A 137 14.13 3.22 16.56
N SER A 138 13.52 2.19 16.00
CA SER A 138 12.13 1.83 16.28
C SER A 138 11.93 0.33 16.44
N TYR A 139 11.16 -0.03 17.47
CA TYR A 139 10.65 -1.38 17.70
C TYR A 139 9.14 -1.36 17.90
N MET A 140 8.50 -2.48 17.54
CA MET A 140 7.08 -2.70 17.84
C MET A 140 6.90 -3.56 19.09
N ASN A 141 6.03 -3.12 20.01
CA ASN A 141 5.93 -3.67 21.36
C ASN A 141 4.99 -4.89 21.56
N ILE A 142 4.32 -5.40 20.53
CA ILE A 142 3.39 -6.54 20.66
C ILE A 142 3.83 -7.68 19.73
N ALA A 143 4.06 -8.86 20.30
CA ALA A 143 4.28 -10.08 19.52
C ALA A 143 3.00 -10.51 18.78
N GLY A 144 3.10 -10.82 17.48
CA GLY A 144 2.04 -11.49 16.71
C GLY A 144 1.16 -10.61 15.80
N SER A 145 1.54 -9.38 15.50
CA SER A 145 0.88 -8.58 14.44
C SER A 145 1.85 -8.21 13.33
N ASP A 146 1.42 -8.43 12.08
CA ASP A 146 2.20 -8.04 10.89
C ASP A 146 1.90 -6.61 10.40
N ALA A 147 1.24 -5.81 11.25
CA ALA A 147 0.87 -4.44 10.95
C ALA A 147 1.72 -3.48 11.78
N GLY A 148 2.49 -2.61 11.13
CA GLY A 148 3.31 -1.60 11.78
C GLY A 148 4.45 -1.16 10.87
N ALA A 149 4.82 0.12 10.89
CA ALA A 149 5.80 0.65 9.94
C ALA A 149 6.75 1.68 10.54
N MET A 150 8.03 1.58 10.17
CA MET A 150 9.00 2.67 10.28
C MET A 150 9.25 3.21 8.88
N VAL A 151 8.91 4.48 8.67
CA VAL A 151 9.01 5.15 7.37
C VAL A 151 9.99 6.31 7.50
N VAL A 152 11.08 6.27 6.74
CA VAL A 152 12.08 7.34 6.69
C VAL A 152 12.23 7.77 5.24
N ARG A 153 11.91 9.02 4.94
CA ARG A 153 11.85 9.55 3.57
C ARG A 153 12.59 10.87 3.42
N ASN A 154 13.24 11.08 2.28
CA ASN A 154 13.84 12.36 1.90
C ASN A 154 14.70 12.98 3.04
N SER A 155 15.36 12.14 3.83
CA SER A 155 16.07 12.55 5.05
C SER A 155 17.55 12.29 4.93
N ARG A 156 18.33 13.02 5.72
CA ARG A 156 19.80 12.97 5.69
C ARG A 156 20.34 12.57 7.05
N PHE A 157 21.26 11.62 7.08
CA PHE A 157 21.99 11.21 8.27
C PHE A 157 23.49 11.27 7.99
N VAL A 158 24.15 12.33 8.47
CA VAL A 158 25.55 12.60 8.10
C VAL A 158 26.44 12.99 9.26
N GLY A 159 27.69 12.52 9.22
CA GLY A 159 28.71 12.89 10.21
C GLY A 159 28.34 12.44 11.63
N ASN A 160 27.60 11.34 11.76
CA ASN A 160 27.26 10.75 13.04
C ASN A 160 28.31 9.73 13.46
N THR A 161 28.41 9.52 14.76
CA THR A 161 29.29 8.53 15.38
C THR A 161 28.45 7.58 16.22
N GLY A 162 28.92 6.37 16.47
CA GLY A 162 28.21 5.41 17.31
C GLY A 162 28.29 4.00 16.79
N ARG A 163 27.25 3.20 17.06
CA ARG A 163 27.18 1.81 16.60
C ARG A 163 26.39 1.65 15.31
N GLN A 164 25.24 2.31 15.22
CA GLN A 164 24.31 2.24 14.09
C GLN A 164 23.77 3.64 13.74
N VAL A 165 23.21 3.84 12.54
CA VAL A 165 22.49 5.08 12.20
C VAL A 165 20.99 4.86 12.31
N ILE A 166 20.44 3.94 11.52
CA ILE A 166 19.01 3.58 11.52
C ILE A 166 18.87 2.12 11.93
N VAL A 167 17.98 1.85 12.89
CA VAL A 167 17.61 0.49 13.32
C VAL A 167 16.11 0.30 13.27
N ALA A 168 15.68 -0.72 12.53
CA ALA A 168 14.29 -1.13 12.44
C ALA A 168 14.13 -2.55 13.00
N GLY A 169 13.25 -2.73 13.98
CA GLY A 169 12.75 -4.03 14.43
C GLY A 169 11.22 -4.00 14.41
N VAL A 170 10.68 -3.81 13.22
CA VAL A 170 9.25 -3.57 12.96
C VAL A 170 8.79 -4.42 11.78
N PRO A 171 7.48 -4.71 11.62
CA PRO A 171 7.00 -5.53 10.51
C PRO A 171 7.25 -4.95 9.11
N ARG A 172 7.42 -3.63 9.01
CA ARG A 172 7.71 -2.95 7.75
C ARG A 172 8.70 -1.81 7.94
N LEU A 173 9.81 -1.87 7.23
CA LEU A 173 10.71 -0.73 7.04
C LEU A 173 10.48 -0.13 5.66
N GLU A 174 10.27 1.18 5.58
CA GLU A 174 10.33 1.93 4.32
C GLU A 174 11.43 2.99 4.40
N LEU A 175 12.46 2.83 3.58
CA LEU A 175 13.56 3.76 3.39
C LEU A 175 13.51 4.26 1.95
N VAL A 176 13.12 5.51 1.74
CA VAL A 176 12.97 6.08 0.40
C VAL A 176 13.68 7.42 0.26
N ASN A 177 14.52 7.57 -0.77
CA ASN A 177 15.21 8.83 -1.08
C ASN A 177 16.06 9.40 0.06
N ASN A 178 16.72 8.57 0.87
CA ASN A 178 17.54 9.05 1.99
C ASN A 178 19.03 9.12 1.64
N LEU A 179 19.74 10.09 2.23
CA LEU A 179 21.20 10.17 2.19
C LEU A 179 21.77 9.79 3.56
N ILE A 180 22.44 8.63 3.65
CA ILE A 180 23.06 8.11 4.86
C ILE A 180 24.57 8.01 4.59
N ALA A 181 25.33 9.02 4.99
CA ALA A 181 26.71 9.13 4.54
C ALA A 181 27.69 9.72 5.54
N ASP A 182 28.97 9.42 5.37
CA ASP A 182 30.07 9.97 6.18
C ASP A 182 29.90 9.72 7.70
N ASN A 183 29.26 8.62 8.08
CA ASN A 183 29.13 8.23 9.48
C ASN A 183 30.32 7.34 9.90
N THR A 184 30.69 7.38 11.18
CA THR A 184 31.79 6.59 11.75
C THR A 184 31.25 5.60 12.77
N LEU A 185 31.26 4.31 12.43
CA LEU A 185 30.55 3.28 13.18
C LEU A 185 31.51 2.25 13.79
N ALA A 186 31.30 1.91 15.06
CA ALA A 186 32.13 0.97 15.80
C ALA A 186 31.30 0.11 16.77
N GLY A 187 31.84 -1.07 17.13
CA GLY A 187 31.19 -2.02 18.04
C GLY A 187 30.60 -3.26 17.36
N PRO A 188 29.93 -4.13 18.14
CA PRO A 188 29.23 -5.31 17.60
C PRO A 188 27.97 -4.89 16.82
N ASP A 189 27.52 -5.74 15.88
CA ASP A 189 26.27 -5.57 15.12
C ASP A 189 26.10 -4.19 14.44
N ARG A 190 27.23 -3.56 14.13
CA ARG A 190 27.30 -2.23 13.52
C ARG A 190 26.87 -2.29 12.06
N ALA A 191 26.05 -1.34 11.65
CA ALA A 191 25.67 -1.07 10.26
C ALA A 191 25.13 0.36 10.16
N ALA A 192 25.25 1.02 9.01
CA ALA A 192 24.59 2.32 8.84
C ALA A 192 23.07 2.14 8.90
N VAL A 193 22.54 1.16 8.17
CA VAL A 193 21.15 0.71 8.30
C VAL A 193 21.15 -0.75 8.74
N LEU A 194 20.47 -1.03 9.85
CA LEU A 194 20.14 -2.40 10.28
C LEU A 194 18.62 -2.58 10.27
N ASP A 195 18.15 -3.57 9.53
CA ASP A 195 16.78 -4.04 9.58
C ASP A 195 16.74 -5.47 10.13
N ASP A 196 16.08 -5.64 11.28
CA ASP A 196 16.08 -6.86 12.07
C ASP A 196 14.68 -7.47 12.10
N TYR A 197 14.50 -8.60 11.41
CA TYR A 197 13.20 -9.26 11.33
C TYR A 197 12.96 -10.03 12.62
N LEU A 198 12.34 -9.34 13.57
CA LEU A 198 11.98 -9.91 14.84
C LEU A 198 10.87 -10.95 14.69
N SER A 199 11.08 -12.14 15.24
CA SER A 199 10.02 -13.14 15.41
C SER A 199 8.96 -12.62 16.40
N PRO A 200 7.66 -12.84 16.17
CA PRO A 200 7.06 -13.69 15.14
C PRO A 200 6.46 -12.91 13.94
N PHE A 201 7.06 -11.78 13.52
CA PHE A 201 6.47 -10.94 12.48
C PHE A 201 6.75 -11.44 11.06
N ASN A 202 5.74 -11.35 10.19
CA ASN A 202 5.90 -11.45 8.74
C ASN A 202 6.47 -10.14 8.17
N SER A 203 7.78 -9.96 8.38
CA SER A 203 8.49 -8.69 8.13
C SER A 203 8.95 -8.55 6.69
N TYR A 204 9.00 -7.32 6.20
CA TYR A 204 9.63 -6.99 4.92
C TYR A 204 10.17 -5.56 4.91
N ALA A 205 11.05 -5.28 3.95
CA ALA A 205 11.63 -3.95 3.77
C ALA A 205 11.38 -3.41 2.35
N VAL A 206 11.13 -2.11 2.26
CA VAL A 206 11.14 -1.33 1.02
C VAL A 206 12.29 -0.34 1.14
N ILE A 207 13.44 -0.71 0.59
CA ILE A 207 14.65 0.10 0.62
C ILE A 207 14.90 0.53 -0.80
N THR A 208 14.40 1.71 -1.16
CA THR A 208 14.45 2.18 -2.53
C THR A 208 15.05 3.57 -2.66
N ASN A 209 15.82 3.77 -3.74
CA ASN A 209 16.27 5.11 -4.11
C ASN A 209 17.14 5.79 -3.03
N ASN A 210 17.86 5.06 -2.18
CA ASN A 210 18.72 5.65 -1.14
C ASN A 210 20.17 5.75 -1.59
N THR A 211 20.90 6.74 -1.07
CA THR A 211 22.36 6.80 -1.13
C THR A 211 22.92 6.51 0.25
N ILE A 212 23.51 5.33 0.44
CA ILE A 212 24.19 4.89 1.66
C ILE A 212 25.68 4.78 1.35
N ALA A 213 26.46 5.82 1.67
CA ALA A 213 27.81 5.93 1.13
C ALA A 213 28.86 6.42 2.13
N ASN A 214 30.10 5.96 1.97
CA ASN A 214 31.24 6.39 2.79
C ASN A 214 31.04 6.25 4.30
N ASN A 215 30.23 5.30 4.76
CA ASN A 215 30.11 5.01 6.18
C ASN A 215 31.29 4.13 6.62
N SER A 216 32.11 4.61 7.54
CA SER A 216 33.32 3.91 7.96
C SER A 216 33.05 2.92 9.10
N GLY A 217 33.88 1.88 9.15
CA GLY A 217 33.88 0.89 10.23
C GLY A 217 32.85 -0.23 10.07
N ALA A 218 31.71 -0.03 9.41
CA ALA A 218 30.61 -1.00 9.34
C ALA A 218 29.96 -1.12 7.95
N PRO A 219 29.18 -2.19 7.69
CA PRO A 219 28.33 -2.28 6.50
C PRO A 219 27.43 -1.08 6.29
N GLY A 220 27.13 -0.79 5.02
CA GLY A 220 26.15 0.24 4.66
C GLY A 220 24.74 -0.23 5.03
N LEU A 221 24.35 -1.39 4.54
CA LEU A 221 23.05 -1.99 4.79
C LEU A 221 23.22 -3.41 5.33
N ALA A 222 22.54 -3.75 6.41
CA ALA A 222 22.46 -5.10 6.94
C ALA A 222 21.00 -5.50 7.16
N LEU A 223 20.62 -6.70 6.70
CA LEU A 223 19.33 -7.32 6.99
C LEU A 223 19.56 -8.64 7.73
N SER A 224 18.87 -8.84 8.85
CA SER A 224 18.82 -10.12 9.56
C SER A 224 17.42 -10.72 9.52
N SER A 225 17.32 -12.01 9.22
CA SER A 225 16.08 -12.77 9.44
C SER A 225 16.14 -13.52 10.76
N GLY A 226 15.09 -13.41 11.57
CA GLY A 226 14.83 -14.32 12.69
C GLY A 226 14.50 -15.75 12.23
N LEU A 227 13.91 -16.55 13.12
CA LEU A 227 13.60 -17.97 12.84
C LEU A 227 12.41 -18.21 11.88
N ASP A 228 11.59 -17.19 11.61
CA ASP A 228 10.32 -17.33 10.88
C ASP A 228 10.41 -16.92 9.41
N ALA A 229 9.55 -17.51 8.58
CA ALA A 229 9.43 -17.16 7.16
C ALA A 229 8.56 -15.93 6.95
N SER A 230 8.96 -15.08 6.01
CA SER A 230 8.16 -13.99 5.47
C SER A 230 7.66 -14.37 4.09
N ASP A 231 6.34 -14.30 3.90
CA ASP A 231 5.70 -14.48 2.58
C ASP A 231 5.51 -13.14 1.85
N ARG A 232 6.00 -12.05 2.45
CA ARG A 232 6.10 -10.73 1.83
C ARG A 232 7.44 -10.57 1.14
N ILE A 233 7.46 -9.70 0.14
CA ILE A 233 8.65 -9.47 -0.67
C ILE A 233 9.39 -8.25 -0.14
N THR A 234 10.64 -8.47 0.26
CA THR A 234 11.58 -7.39 0.54
C THR A 234 12.15 -6.86 -0.77
N GLU A 235 12.02 -5.56 -1.02
CA GLU A 235 12.55 -4.88 -2.20
C GLU A 235 13.70 -3.96 -1.81
N ILE A 236 14.91 -4.30 -2.27
CA ILE A 236 16.09 -3.44 -2.23
C ILE A 236 16.39 -3.05 -3.67
N ALA A 237 15.96 -1.85 -4.08
CA ALA A 237 16.08 -1.43 -5.47
C ALA A 237 16.44 0.04 -5.71
N ASN A 238 17.16 0.31 -6.79
CA ASN A 238 17.58 1.66 -7.19
C ASN A 238 18.42 2.39 -6.13
N ASN A 239 19.12 1.68 -5.25
CA ASN A 239 20.00 2.31 -4.26
C ASN A 239 21.42 2.47 -4.78
N ILE A 240 22.16 3.43 -4.22
CA ILE A 240 23.62 3.45 -4.23
C ILE A 240 24.09 3.12 -2.82
N ILE A 241 24.75 1.98 -2.66
CA ILE A 241 25.29 1.49 -1.38
C ILE A 241 26.79 1.29 -1.59
N TRP A 242 27.59 2.35 -1.44
CA TRP A 242 28.96 2.38 -1.96
C TRP A 242 29.98 2.97 -0.99
N GLY A 243 31.14 2.32 -0.88
CA GLY A 243 32.28 2.85 -0.13
C GLY A 243 32.11 2.75 1.39
N ASN A 244 31.24 1.86 1.86
CA ASN A 244 31.05 1.60 3.28
C ASN A 244 32.11 0.60 3.81
N GLY A 245 32.21 0.47 5.13
CA GLY A 245 33.04 -0.55 5.76
C GLY A 245 32.59 -1.95 5.31
N ALA A 246 33.47 -2.71 4.66
CA ALA A 246 33.08 -3.93 3.96
C ALA A 246 32.33 -4.95 4.86
N PRO A 247 31.25 -5.59 4.35
CA PRO A 247 30.66 -5.39 3.01
C PRO A 247 29.71 -4.17 2.92
N ASP A 248 29.51 -3.59 1.73
CA ASP A 248 28.48 -2.56 1.50
C ASP A 248 27.07 -3.05 1.87
N ILE A 249 26.72 -4.28 1.47
CA ILE A 249 25.45 -4.95 1.83
C ILE A 249 25.78 -6.26 2.56
N ASP A 250 25.29 -6.41 3.79
CA ASP A 250 25.42 -7.62 4.59
C ASP A 250 24.09 -8.39 4.69
N LEU A 251 23.99 -9.52 4.01
CA LEU A 251 22.85 -10.45 4.10
C LEU A 251 23.27 -11.80 4.69
N SER A 252 24.41 -11.86 5.40
CA SER A 252 24.97 -13.11 5.93
C SER A 252 24.04 -13.82 6.92
N THR A 253 23.15 -13.07 7.57
CA THR A 253 22.15 -13.56 8.53
C THR A 253 20.74 -13.63 7.93
N LEU A 254 20.59 -13.39 6.62
CA LEU A 254 19.32 -13.53 5.91
C LEU A 254 19.17 -14.95 5.35
N ASP A 255 18.09 -15.63 5.75
CA ASP A 255 17.70 -16.94 5.24
C ASP A 255 16.84 -16.78 3.98
N HIS A 256 17.46 -16.95 2.81
CA HIS A 256 16.80 -16.87 1.49
C HIS A 256 15.74 -17.94 1.25
N ALA A 257 15.71 -19.01 2.05
CA ALA A 257 14.62 -19.99 1.99
C ALA A 257 13.35 -19.48 2.71
N LYS A 258 13.49 -18.44 3.53
CA LYS A 258 12.44 -17.90 4.40
C LYS A 258 12.00 -16.49 4.02
N VAL A 259 12.85 -15.71 3.38
CA VAL A 259 12.55 -14.32 2.98
C VAL A 259 12.70 -14.18 1.48
N ALA A 260 11.61 -13.78 0.80
CA ALA A 260 11.67 -13.41 -0.60
C ALA A 260 12.34 -12.04 -0.75
N LEU A 261 13.41 -11.98 -1.54
CA LEU A 261 14.20 -10.76 -1.76
C LEU A 261 14.27 -10.39 -3.25
N ILE A 262 13.86 -9.18 -3.57
CA ILE A 262 14.21 -8.50 -4.82
C ILE A 262 15.40 -7.60 -4.52
N LEU A 263 16.60 -8.04 -4.95
CA LEU A 263 17.80 -7.21 -4.96
C LEU A 263 18.08 -6.83 -6.42
N SER A 264 17.66 -5.63 -6.85
CA SER A 264 17.70 -5.23 -8.28
C SER A 264 18.09 -3.78 -8.49
N ALA A 265 18.79 -3.50 -9.59
CA ALA A 265 19.15 -2.14 -9.99
C ALA A 265 19.87 -1.31 -8.90
N ASN A 266 20.65 -1.95 -8.01
CA ASN A 266 21.48 -1.26 -7.04
C ASN A 266 22.90 -1.02 -7.58
N VAL A 267 23.60 -0.02 -7.06
CA VAL A 267 25.05 0.15 -7.23
C VAL A 267 25.72 -0.16 -5.90
N TYR A 268 26.65 -1.11 -5.86
CA TYR A 268 27.40 -1.43 -4.64
C TYR A 268 28.80 -1.96 -4.93
N GLY A 269 29.69 -1.95 -3.94
CA GLY A 269 31.04 -2.50 -4.05
C GLY A 269 31.12 -3.97 -3.70
N SER A 270 30.39 -4.41 -2.68
CA SER A 270 30.36 -5.82 -2.26
C SER A 270 29.08 -6.21 -1.52
N VAL A 271 28.63 -7.45 -1.68
CA VAL A 271 27.49 -8.02 -0.96
C VAL A 271 27.86 -9.38 -0.35
N SER A 272 27.47 -9.64 0.90
CA SER A 272 27.55 -10.97 1.50
C SER A 272 26.24 -11.74 1.26
N ASN A 273 26.32 -13.05 1.01
CA ASN A 273 25.17 -13.95 0.84
C ASN A 273 24.01 -13.34 -0.01
N PRO A 274 24.26 -12.89 -1.26
CA PRO A 274 23.27 -12.12 -2.02
C PRO A 274 22.00 -12.87 -2.42
N GLY A 275 21.97 -14.20 -2.31
CA GLY A 275 20.97 -15.01 -3.02
C GLY A 275 21.07 -14.83 -4.53
N PRO A 276 20.00 -15.12 -5.28
CA PRO A 276 19.93 -14.86 -6.72
C PRO A 276 19.99 -13.36 -7.03
N LEU A 277 21.01 -12.93 -7.78
CA LEU A 277 21.18 -11.53 -8.17
C LEU A 277 20.42 -11.23 -9.47
N ALA A 278 19.63 -10.15 -9.47
CA ALA A 278 19.10 -9.59 -10.71
C ALA A 278 20.24 -9.01 -11.57
N THR A 279 20.14 -9.18 -12.89
CA THR A 279 21.13 -8.72 -13.88
C THR A 279 21.29 -7.20 -13.93
N LEU A 280 20.33 -6.45 -13.38
CA LEU A 280 20.35 -4.99 -13.33
C LEU A 280 21.30 -4.43 -12.26
N ASN A 281 21.77 -5.19 -11.28
CA ASN A 281 22.71 -4.66 -10.29
C ASN A 281 24.07 -4.32 -10.91
N LEU A 282 24.71 -3.26 -10.42
CA LEU A 282 26.00 -2.79 -10.90
C LEU A 282 27.04 -2.85 -9.77
N ILE A 283 28.16 -3.50 -10.05
CA ILE A 283 29.31 -3.56 -9.14
C ILE A 283 30.39 -2.63 -9.69
N THR A 284 30.21 -1.34 -9.47
CA THR A 284 31.05 -0.30 -10.08
C THR A 284 30.97 1.00 -9.27
N ASN A 285 31.97 1.86 -9.44
CA ASN A 285 31.99 3.17 -8.81
C ASN A 285 30.81 4.02 -9.32
N PRO A 286 29.97 4.60 -8.44
CA PRO A 286 28.86 5.46 -8.83
C PRO A 286 29.32 6.81 -9.41
N LEU A 287 30.60 7.17 -9.32
CA LEU A 287 31.18 8.41 -9.85
C LEU A 287 30.44 9.67 -9.35
N PHE A 288 30.39 9.84 -8.02
CA PHE A 288 29.90 11.06 -7.39
C PHE A 288 30.73 12.29 -7.80
N VAL A 289 30.10 13.46 -7.86
CA VAL A 289 30.77 14.73 -8.22
C VAL A 289 31.89 15.07 -7.24
N ASN A 290 31.64 15.05 -5.93
CA ASN A 290 32.67 15.29 -4.91
C ASN A 290 32.25 14.74 -3.55
N ALA A 291 32.24 13.41 -3.41
CA ALA A 291 31.82 12.75 -2.17
C ALA A 291 32.68 13.15 -0.96
N GLY A 292 33.98 13.43 -1.15
CA GLY A 292 34.88 13.88 -0.08
C GLY A 292 34.52 15.27 0.49
N ALA A 293 33.71 16.06 -0.21
CA ALA A 293 33.13 17.31 0.28
C ALA A 293 31.63 17.16 0.64
N GLY A 294 31.13 15.93 0.74
CA GLY A 294 29.71 15.64 1.03
C GLY A 294 28.76 15.84 -0.16
N ASN A 295 29.28 16.01 -1.38
CA ASN A 295 28.46 16.12 -2.58
C ASN A 295 28.31 14.76 -3.27
N TYR A 296 27.17 14.12 -3.00
CA TYR A 296 26.78 12.81 -3.51
C TYR A 296 25.93 12.86 -4.80
N ALA A 297 25.85 14.01 -5.46
CA ALA A 297 25.27 14.08 -6.80
C ALA A 297 26.08 13.23 -7.79
N LEU A 298 25.42 12.68 -8.81
CA LEU A 298 26.05 11.88 -9.86
C LEU A 298 26.77 12.78 -10.86
N SER A 299 27.96 12.35 -11.31
CA SER A 299 28.62 12.99 -12.45
C SER A 299 27.94 12.60 -13.78
N ALA A 300 28.21 13.37 -14.84
CA ALA A 300 27.62 13.16 -16.17
C ALA A 300 27.92 11.81 -16.81
N VAL A 301 28.97 11.12 -16.36
CA VAL A 301 29.39 9.80 -16.89
C VAL A 301 29.12 8.67 -15.90
N SER A 302 28.35 8.95 -14.84
CA SER A 302 28.02 7.95 -13.83
C SER A 302 27.23 6.80 -14.46
N PRO A 303 27.58 5.54 -14.16
CA PRO A 303 26.79 4.38 -14.59
C PRO A 303 25.45 4.27 -13.84
N ALA A 304 25.20 5.11 -12.84
CA ALA A 304 23.96 5.16 -12.08
C ALA A 304 22.89 6.04 -12.74
N VAL A 305 23.27 6.91 -13.69
CA VAL A 305 22.36 7.82 -14.41
C VAL A 305 21.46 7.06 -15.39
N ASN A 306 20.16 7.35 -15.39
CA ASN A 306 19.13 6.77 -16.26
C ASN A 306 19.14 5.23 -16.30
N SER A 307 19.58 4.59 -15.21
CA SER A 307 19.91 3.16 -15.18
C SER A 307 19.10 2.36 -14.17
N GLY A 308 18.24 3.02 -13.40
CA GLY A 308 17.39 2.38 -12.41
C GLY A 308 16.29 1.51 -13.05
N ALA A 309 15.68 0.67 -12.24
CA ALA A 309 14.56 -0.17 -12.62
C ALA A 309 13.38 0.69 -13.09
N SER A 310 12.80 0.27 -14.22
CA SER A 310 11.60 0.87 -14.82
C SER A 310 10.32 0.62 -14.03
N PHE A 311 10.35 -0.39 -13.16
CA PHE A 311 9.29 -0.83 -12.27
C PHE A 311 9.89 -1.12 -10.89
N GLN A 312 9.18 -0.70 -9.85
CA GLN A 312 9.43 -1.10 -8.46
C GLN A 312 8.11 -1.62 -7.91
N LEU A 313 8.16 -2.70 -7.13
CA LEU A 313 6.98 -3.34 -6.56
C LEU A 313 6.17 -2.34 -5.73
N TYR A 314 6.86 -1.48 -4.98
CA TYR A 314 6.26 -0.43 -4.16
C TYR A 314 6.25 0.96 -4.86
N GLY A 315 6.37 0.98 -6.19
CA GLY A 315 6.26 2.21 -6.99
C GLY A 315 7.51 3.09 -6.99
N LEU A 316 7.55 4.05 -7.93
CA LEU A 316 8.61 5.07 -7.98
C LEU A 316 8.14 6.33 -7.25
N PRO A 317 9.01 6.97 -6.43
CA PRO A 317 8.69 8.26 -5.85
C PRO A 317 8.56 9.33 -6.93
N SER A 318 7.80 10.40 -6.67
CA SER A 318 7.60 11.50 -7.62
C SER A 318 8.68 12.57 -7.56
N SER A 319 9.33 12.69 -6.40
CA SER A 319 10.46 13.57 -6.19
C SER A 319 11.69 12.86 -5.64
N ASP A 320 12.86 13.49 -5.78
CA ASP A 320 14.13 13.06 -5.19
C ASP A 320 14.33 13.61 -3.76
N LEU A 321 15.49 13.38 -3.15
CA LEU A 321 15.87 13.87 -1.81
C LEU A 321 15.62 15.38 -1.61
N LEU A 322 15.76 16.18 -2.68
CA LEU A 322 15.65 17.65 -2.64
C LEU A 322 14.29 18.15 -3.16
N GLY A 323 13.32 17.24 -3.35
CA GLY A 323 11.99 17.60 -3.83
C GLY A 323 11.93 17.91 -5.33
N HIS A 324 13.00 17.68 -6.10
CA HIS A 324 12.99 17.84 -7.56
C HIS A 324 12.27 16.65 -8.22
N ILE A 325 11.86 16.81 -9.49
CA ILE A 325 11.25 15.72 -10.26
C ILE A 325 12.17 14.50 -10.26
N ARG A 326 11.62 13.34 -9.95
CA ARG A 326 12.40 12.10 -9.74
C ARG A 326 12.87 11.39 -11.01
N ILE A 327 12.31 11.70 -12.17
CA ILE A 327 12.67 11.01 -13.42
C ILE A 327 12.93 12.07 -14.47
N ILE A 328 14.21 12.24 -14.82
CA ILE A 328 14.70 13.09 -15.89
C ILE A 328 15.45 12.20 -16.87
N GLY A 329 14.99 12.14 -18.12
CA GLY A 329 15.49 11.20 -19.09
C GLY A 329 14.64 9.94 -19.22
N SER A 330 15.29 8.86 -19.65
CA SER A 330 14.67 7.59 -20.02
C SER A 330 14.39 6.66 -18.84
N GLY A 331 15.03 6.93 -17.70
CA GLY A 331 14.93 6.14 -16.49
C GLY A 331 15.13 6.99 -15.25
N ILE A 332 14.89 6.36 -14.11
CA ILE A 332 15.22 6.93 -12.81
C ILE A 332 16.73 6.76 -12.55
N ASP A 333 17.37 7.73 -11.92
CA ASP A 333 18.73 7.54 -11.42
C ASP A 333 18.72 6.65 -10.18
N ARG A 334 19.79 5.86 -10.01
CA ARG A 334 19.99 5.12 -8.76
C ARG A 334 20.48 6.08 -7.68
N GLY A 335 20.03 5.88 -6.44
CA GLY A 335 20.39 6.72 -5.30
C GLY A 335 19.40 7.85 -5.03
N ALA A 336 19.67 8.62 -3.98
CA ALA A 336 18.73 9.60 -3.42
C ALA A 336 18.48 10.85 -4.27
N LEU A 337 19.40 11.19 -5.16
CA LEU A 337 19.34 12.38 -6.00
C LEU A 337 19.08 11.99 -7.44
N GLU A 338 18.27 12.80 -8.12
CA GLU A 338 18.11 12.71 -9.58
C GLU A 338 19.04 13.73 -10.26
N SER A 339 19.75 13.32 -11.30
CA SER A 339 20.60 14.19 -12.10
C SER A 339 19.78 14.99 -13.11
N THR A 340 20.35 16.08 -13.62
CA THR A 340 19.70 16.89 -14.67
C THR A 340 19.94 16.34 -16.08
N ILE A 341 20.33 15.06 -16.22
CA ILE A 341 20.78 14.47 -17.47
C ILE A 341 19.59 13.82 -18.16
N ASP A 342 19.17 14.40 -19.29
CA ASP A 342 18.10 13.87 -20.11
C ASP A 342 18.68 13.21 -21.38
N ASP A 343 18.56 11.88 -21.48
CA ASP A 343 18.96 11.08 -22.63
C ASP A 343 17.81 10.82 -23.62
N THR A 344 16.65 11.44 -23.43
CA THR A 344 15.50 11.29 -24.31
C THR A 344 15.57 12.25 -25.49
N THR A 345 15.08 11.78 -26.64
CA THR A 345 14.76 12.68 -27.75
C THR A 345 13.37 13.26 -27.53
N GLN A 346 13.25 14.59 -27.48
CA GLN A 346 12.01 15.29 -27.17
C GLN A 346 11.23 15.72 -28.41
N PHE A 347 9.91 15.52 -28.40
CA PHE A 347 8.96 16.07 -29.36
C PHE A 347 7.91 16.91 -28.65
N VAL A 348 7.72 18.14 -29.12
CA VAL A 348 6.78 19.10 -28.51
C VAL A 348 5.49 19.16 -29.31
N VAL A 349 4.36 18.92 -28.63
CA VAL A 349 3.02 19.13 -29.15
C VAL A 349 2.61 20.57 -28.85
N THR A 350 2.31 21.36 -29.89
CA THR A 350 2.05 22.80 -29.78
C THR A 350 0.64 23.20 -30.18
N ASN A 351 -0.14 22.28 -30.75
CA ASN A 351 -1.53 22.53 -31.14
C ASN A 351 -2.42 21.30 -30.91
N THR A 352 -3.74 21.54 -30.90
CA THR A 352 -4.77 20.50 -30.73
C THR A 352 -5.25 19.91 -32.06
N ALA A 353 -4.65 20.27 -33.19
CA ALA A 353 -5.15 19.87 -34.50
C ALA A 353 -4.92 18.38 -34.75
N ASP A 354 -5.94 17.71 -35.30
CA ASP A 354 -5.82 16.36 -35.84
C ASP A 354 -6.51 16.30 -37.21
N ASN A 355 -5.73 16.09 -38.27
CA ASN A 355 -6.26 15.94 -39.64
C ASN A 355 -6.57 14.47 -40.00
N GLY A 356 -6.39 13.54 -39.06
CA GLY A 356 -6.64 12.12 -39.26
C GLY A 356 -5.67 11.39 -40.19
N SER A 357 -4.59 12.04 -40.64
CA SER A 357 -3.62 11.41 -41.56
C SER A 357 -2.42 10.85 -40.80
N ASN A 358 -2.30 9.51 -40.77
CA ASN A 358 -1.09 8.84 -40.24
C ASN A 358 0.12 9.05 -41.16
N ALA A 359 -0.12 9.18 -42.46
CA ALA A 359 0.94 9.43 -43.43
C ALA A 359 1.46 10.87 -43.36
N ASN A 360 0.57 11.87 -43.24
CA ASN A 360 0.91 13.29 -43.27
C ASN A 360 0.20 14.06 -42.16
N PRO A 361 0.55 13.82 -40.88
CA PRO A 361 -0.11 14.48 -39.75
C PRO A 361 0.17 15.99 -39.75
N SER A 362 -0.77 16.77 -39.23
CA SER A 362 -0.60 18.22 -39.03
C SER A 362 0.68 18.50 -38.22
N PRO A 363 1.60 19.39 -38.67
CA PRO A 363 2.78 19.75 -37.90
C PRO A 363 2.44 20.26 -36.49
N GLY A 364 3.23 19.87 -35.49
CA GLY A 364 3.01 20.25 -34.09
C GLY A 364 1.84 19.54 -33.37
N SER A 365 1.15 18.61 -34.04
CA SER A 365 0.10 17.79 -33.44
C SER A 365 0.66 16.60 -32.64
N LEU A 366 -0.17 16.03 -31.77
CA LEU A 366 0.13 14.76 -31.07
C LEU A 366 0.41 13.62 -32.06
N ARG A 367 -0.35 13.55 -33.16
CA ARG A 367 -0.16 12.53 -34.21
C ARG A 367 1.20 12.66 -34.88
N ALA A 368 1.65 13.89 -35.13
CA ALA A 368 2.99 14.15 -35.67
C ALA A 368 4.10 13.78 -34.68
N ALA A 369 3.90 14.07 -33.38
CA ALA A 369 4.85 13.69 -32.34
C ALA A 369 5.00 12.17 -32.20
N ILE A 370 3.89 11.42 -32.21
CA ILE A 370 3.92 9.94 -32.17
C ILE A 370 4.60 9.37 -33.42
N LYS A 371 4.29 9.91 -34.60
CA LYS A 371 4.95 9.49 -35.84
C LYS A 371 6.46 9.71 -35.76
N ALA A 372 6.91 10.85 -35.22
CA ALA A 372 8.32 11.15 -35.05
C ALA A 372 8.99 10.23 -34.02
N ALA A 373 8.33 9.95 -32.90
CA ALA A 373 8.81 9.00 -31.88
C ALA A 373 8.99 7.59 -32.44
N ASN A 374 8.05 7.09 -33.25
CA ASN A 374 8.16 5.79 -33.91
C ASN A 374 9.30 5.71 -34.93
N ALA A 375 9.77 6.83 -35.46
CA ALA A 375 10.80 6.89 -36.50
C ALA A 375 12.23 7.06 -35.96
N ALA A 376 12.39 7.38 -34.68
CA ALA A 376 13.69 7.67 -34.09
C ALA A 376 14.36 6.41 -33.51
N SER A 377 15.62 6.52 -33.07
CA SER A 377 16.31 5.50 -32.23
C SER A 377 16.48 5.94 -30.76
N GLY A 378 16.14 5.07 -29.79
CA GLY A 378 16.25 5.36 -28.35
C GLY A 378 14.92 5.60 -27.61
N PRO A 379 14.96 6.16 -26.39
CA PRO A 379 13.80 6.55 -25.61
C PRO A 379 13.31 7.97 -25.99
N TYR A 380 12.00 8.20 -25.96
CA TYR A 380 11.40 9.50 -26.33
C TYR A 380 10.51 10.09 -25.27
N LEU A 381 10.49 11.41 -25.25
CA LEU A 381 9.55 12.20 -24.48
C LEU A 381 8.68 13.03 -25.43
N ILE A 382 7.38 12.74 -25.44
CA ILE A 382 6.36 13.62 -26.01
C ILE A 382 5.89 14.54 -24.89
N ARG A 383 6.18 15.83 -25.05
CA ARG A 383 5.80 16.90 -24.13
C ARG A 383 4.83 17.88 -24.79
N PHE A 384 4.11 18.65 -23.99
CA PHE A 384 3.04 19.52 -24.45
C PHE A 384 3.32 20.98 -24.07
N ASP A 385 3.16 21.88 -25.03
CA ASP A 385 3.20 23.33 -24.86
C ASP A 385 2.15 23.99 -25.75
N ILE A 386 0.89 23.60 -25.54
CA ILE A 386 -0.23 24.09 -26.34
C ILE A 386 -0.75 25.41 -25.74
N SER A 387 -0.82 26.45 -26.56
CA SER A 387 -1.32 27.79 -26.18
C SER A 387 -2.82 27.82 -25.80
N GLY A 388 -3.22 28.71 -24.87
CA GLY A 388 -4.63 28.98 -24.44
C GLY A 388 -4.90 28.80 -22.91
N GLY A 389 -6.17 28.60 -22.49
CA GLY A 389 -6.55 28.24 -21.09
C GLY A 389 -6.90 26.75 -20.82
N CYS A 390 -6.51 26.19 -19.69
CA CYS A 390 -6.73 24.77 -19.33
C CYS A 390 -8.23 24.44 -19.13
N PRO A 391 -8.76 23.29 -19.62
CA PRO A 391 -8.09 22.24 -20.39
C PRO A 391 -8.04 22.48 -21.91
N ARG A 392 -7.07 21.85 -22.58
CA ARG A 392 -7.00 21.69 -24.05
C ARG A 392 -7.73 20.43 -24.46
N VAL A 393 -8.59 20.51 -25.47
CA VAL A 393 -9.27 19.34 -26.02
C VAL A 393 -8.65 18.97 -27.37
N LEU A 394 -8.10 17.77 -27.46
CA LEU A 394 -7.59 17.14 -28.67
C LEU A 394 -8.65 16.16 -29.16
N ASN A 395 -9.44 16.59 -30.16
CA ASN A 395 -10.46 15.75 -30.77
C ASN A 395 -9.83 14.87 -31.85
N MET A 396 -9.95 13.55 -31.71
CA MET A 396 -9.41 12.62 -32.68
C MET A 396 -10.31 12.52 -33.91
N ALA A 397 -9.71 12.70 -35.08
CA ALA A 397 -10.40 12.58 -36.37
C ALA A 397 -10.37 11.16 -36.94
N SER A 398 -9.46 10.31 -36.46
CA SER A 398 -9.30 8.91 -36.87
C SER A 398 -8.45 8.14 -35.85
N PRO A 399 -8.37 6.80 -35.91
CA PRO A 399 -7.50 6.01 -35.01
C PRO A 399 -6.04 6.52 -35.00
N MET A 400 -5.43 6.61 -33.81
CA MET A 400 -4.02 7.04 -33.65
C MET A 400 -3.04 6.02 -34.25
N LEU A 401 -1.83 6.44 -34.61
CA LEU A 401 -0.75 5.50 -34.92
C LEU A 401 -0.43 4.65 -33.68
N ASP A 402 -0.06 3.40 -33.92
CA ASP A 402 0.49 2.50 -32.91
C ASP A 402 1.78 3.06 -32.32
N VAL A 403 2.03 2.77 -31.04
CA VAL A 403 3.29 3.04 -30.34
C VAL A 403 4.14 1.78 -30.37
N VAL A 404 5.30 1.82 -31.02
CA VAL A 404 6.15 0.63 -31.23
C VAL A 404 7.50 0.66 -30.51
N GLY A 405 7.82 1.77 -29.84
CA GLY A 405 9.10 1.98 -29.14
C GLY A 405 8.95 2.28 -27.65
N ASN A 406 10.01 2.82 -27.04
CA ASN A 406 10.00 3.32 -25.66
C ASN A 406 9.57 4.80 -25.66
N VAL A 407 8.30 5.06 -25.36
CA VAL A 407 7.69 6.39 -25.46
C VAL A 407 7.08 6.79 -24.12
N THR A 408 7.52 7.94 -23.62
CA THR A 408 6.88 8.68 -22.53
C THR A 408 6.03 9.79 -23.12
N ILE A 409 4.74 9.79 -22.79
CA ILE A 409 3.78 10.84 -23.13
C ILE A 409 3.43 11.56 -21.83
N ASP A 410 3.98 12.75 -21.64
CA ASP A 410 3.92 13.45 -20.36
C ASP A 410 3.04 14.70 -20.44
N GLY A 411 1.76 14.53 -20.08
CA GLY A 411 0.80 15.62 -19.99
C GLY A 411 1.08 16.62 -18.86
N ARG A 412 1.93 16.26 -17.88
CA ARG A 412 2.32 17.14 -16.77
C ARG A 412 3.16 18.33 -17.24
N THR A 413 3.76 18.21 -18.42
CA THR A 413 4.54 19.29 -19.05
C THR A 413 3.68 20.45 -19.56
N GLN A 414 2.36 20.25 -19.69
CA GLN A 414 1.45 21.30 -20.12
C GLN A 414 1.25 22.34 -19.00
N THR A 415 1.50 23.61 -19.32
CA THR A 415 1.25 24.74 -18.40
C THR A 415 -0.16 24.71 -17.81
N GLY A 416 -0.24 24.85 -16.49
CA GLY A 416 -1.47 24.81 -15.70
C GLY A 416 -1.72 23.47 -15.00
N TRP A 417 -0.97 22.42 -15.34
CA TRP A 417 -1.10 21.12 -14.68
C TRP A 417 -0.75 21.18 -13.19
N THR A 418 -1.52 20.48 -12.36
CA THR A 418 -1.18 20.22 -10.95
C THR A 418 -1.46 18.77 -10.59
N PRO A 419 -0.63 18.12 -9.75
CA PRO A 419 -0.85 16.74 -9.35
C PRO A 419 -2.09 16.60 -8.47
N ASN A 420 -2.60 15.37 -8.40
CA ASN A 420 -3.51 14.99 -7.32
C ASN A 420 -2.73 14.96 -6.00
N THR A 421 -3.33 15.46 -4.92
CA THR A 421 -2.71 15.51 -3.58
C THR A 421 -3.52 14.78 -2.52
N SER A 422 -4.60 14.09 -2.92
CA SER A 422 -5.55 13.44 -2.03
C SER A 422 -5.60 11.94 -2.27
N GLU A 423 -5.67 11.15 -1.20
CA GLU A 423 -5.94 9.71 -1.27
C GLU A 423 -7.40 9.42 -1.65
N TYR A 424 -8.33 10.27 -1.19
CA TYR A 424 -9.76 9.96 -1.20
C TYR A 424 -10.51 10.63 -2.35
N THR A 425 -9.95 11.70 -2.89
CA THR A 425 -10.56 12.50 -3.95
C THR A 425 -9.56 12.66 -5.08
N PHE A 426 -10.03 13.09 -6.25
CA PHE A 426 -9.17 13.38 -7.39
C PHE A 426 -9.18 14.88 -7.66
N ASN A 427 -8.20 15.59 -7.13
CA ASN A 427 -8.09 17.05 -7.23
C ASN A 427 -7.00 17.54 -8.19
N ALA A 428 -6.46 16.65 -9.04
CA ALA A 428 -5.52 17.03 -10.09
C ALA A 428 -6.15 18.02 -11.08
N ASN A 429 -5.40 19.04 -11.49
CA ASN A 429 -5.77 19.87 -12.63
C ASN A 429 -5.11 19.31 -13.88
N LEU A 430 -5.80 18.43 -14.61
CA LEU A 430 -5.26 17.81 -15.83
C LEU A 430 -5.57 18.68 -17.05
N CYS A 431 -4.56 19.22 -17.72
CA CYS A 431 -4.77 20.23 -18.77
C CYS A 431 -4.93 19.71 -20.20
N LEU A 432 -4.96 18.39 -20.39
CA LEU A 432 -5.11 17.77 -21.71
C LEU A 432 -6.25 16.75 -21.67
N VAL A 433 -7.21 16.93 -22.58
CA VAL A 433 -8.32 16.00 -22.81
C VAL A 433 -8.15 15.40 -24.21
N LEU A 434 -7.96 14.09 -24.28
CA LEU A 434 -8.01 13.33 -25.52
C LEU A 434 -9.42 12.77 -25.69
N ASN A 435 -10.10 13.25 -26.73
CA ASN A 435 -11.48 12.89 -27.01
C ASN A 435 -11.56 12.04 -28.28
N GLY A 436 -11.89 10.76 -28.14
CA GLY A 436 -12.07 9.82 -29.25
C GLY A 436 -13.31 10.12 -30.10
N SER A 437 -14.21 11.00 -29.65
CA SER A 437 -15.44 11.43 -30.34
C SER A 437 -16.38 10.28 -30.71
N GLY A 438 -16.22 9.10 -30.10
CA GLY A 438 -16.94 7.87 -30.46
C GLY A 438 -16.49 7.24 -31.78
N ILE A 439 -15.45 7.78 -32.42
CA ILE A 439 -14.94 7.33 -33.73
C ILE A 439 -13.63 6.57 -33.56
N ALA A 440 -12.77 7.00 -32.64
CA ALA A 440 -11.49 6.36 -32.38
C ALA A 440 -11.66 5.16 -31.43
N PRO A 441 -11.08 3.99 -31.75
CA PRO A 441 -11.11 2.84 -30.84
C PRO A 441 -10.25 3.08 -29.59
N TYR A 442 -9.14 3.80 -29.74
CA TYR A 442 -8.18 4.06 -28.67
C TYR A 442 -7.45 5.40 -28.83
N ALA A 443 -6.95 5.94 -27.72
CA ALA A 443 -6.07 7.09 -27.70
C ALA A 443 -4.63 6.66 -28.02
N PHE A 444 -4.17 5.63 -27.31
CA PHE A 444 -2.86 5.02 -27.47
C PHE A 444 -3.00 3.51 -27.56
N HIS A 445 -2.25 2.92 -28.48
CA HIS A 445 -2.23 1.49 -28.72
C HIS A 445 -0.80 0.98 -28.85
N VAL A 446 -0.43 -0.05 -28.09
CA VAL A 446 0.80 -0.83 -28.30
C VAL A 446 0.39 -2.16 -28.93
N PRO A 447 0.72 -2.44 -30.20
CA PRO A 447 0.25 -3.63 -30.88
C PRO A 447 1.02 -4.88 -30.43
N ALA A 448 0.41 -6.06 -30.59
CA ALA A 448 0.99 -7.34 -30.14
C ALA A 448 2.42 -7.61 -30.67
N GLY A 449 2.75 -7.14 -31.88
CA GLY A 449 4.07 -7.31 -32.48
C GLY A 449 5.18 -6.43 -31.87
N ALA A 450 4.83 -5.44 -31.04
CA ALA A 450 5.78 -4.49 -30.47
C ALA A 450 6.42 -5.00 -29.16
N SER A 451 7.12 -6.13 -29.22
CA SER A 451 7.68 -6.84 -28.05
C SER A 451 8.67 -6.02 -27.20
N ASN A 452 9.34 -5.04 -27.79
CA ASN A 452 10.29 -4.15 -27.09
C ASN A 452 9.67 -2.79 -26.73
N ALA A 453 8.38 -2.58 -26.97
CA ALA A 453 7.73 -1.32 -26.66
C ALA A 453 7.56 -1.14 -25.15
N ARG A 454 7.67 0.11 -24.73
CA ARG A 454 7.33 0.57 -23.38
C ARG A 454 6.56 1.87 -23.52
N LEU A 455 5.37 1.91 -22.96
CA LEU A 455 4.50 3.09 -23.01
C LEU A 455 4.33 3.64 -21.60
N THR A 456 4.72 4.90 -21.41
CA THR A 456 4.45 5.65 -20.18
C THR A 456 3.49 6.80 -20.50
N VAL A 457 2.36 6.89 -19.77
CA VAL A 457 1.33 7.92 -19.97
C VAL A 457 1.02 8.58 -18.64
N LEU A 458 1.22 9.91 -18.58
CA LEU A 458 1.15 10.67 -17.33
C LEU A 458 0.27 11.93 -17.47
N GLY A 459 -0.63 12.16 -16.51
CA GLY A 459 -1.26 13.47 -16.32
C GLY A 459 -2.28 13.89 -17.39
N MET A 460 -3.03 12.96 -17.98
CA MET A 460 -3.96 13.23 -19.10
C MET A 460 -5.40 12.77 -18.80
N GLN A 461 -6.38 13.39 -19.46
CA GLN A 461 -7.78 12.98 -19.42
C GLN A 461 -8.18 12.26 -20.73
N PHE A 462 -8.96 11.19 -20.63
CA PHE A 462 -9.38 10.37 -21.77
C PHE A 462 -10.89 10.13 -21.78
N ALA A 463 -11.55 10.36 -22.91
CA ALA A 463 -12.98 10.10 -23.08
C ALA A 463 -13.35 9.74 -24.53
N GLY A 464 -14.48 9.05 -24.71
CA GLY A 464 -15.09 8.79 -26.01
C GLY A 464 -14.39 7.75 -26.89
N PHE A 465 -13.71 6.75 -26.31
CA PHE A 465 -13.03 5.67 -27.04
C PHE A 465 -13.87 4.40 -27.17
N GLY A 466 -13.92 3.82 -28.38
CA GLY A 466 -14.81 2.70 -28.73
C GLY A 466 -14.32 1.29 -28.35
N ASP A 467 -13.03 1.13 -28.04
CA ASP A 467 -12.43 -0.11 -27.48
C ASP A 467 -11.87 0.24 -26.10
N ALA A 468 -10.66 0.78 -25.99
CA ALA A 468 -10.12 1.25 -24.71
C ALA A 468 -9.41 2.59 -24.89
N ALA A 469 -9.45 3.48 -23.90
CA ALA A 469 -8.67 4.72 -24.03
C ALA A 469 -7.16 4.42 -24.18
N ILE A 470 -6.63 3.47 -23.40
CA ILE A 470 -5.28 2.94 -23.58
C ILE A 470 -5.38 1.42 -23.77
N LYS A 471 -4.86 0.95 -24.90
CA LYS A 471 -4.81 -0.48 -25.25
C LYS A 471 -3.37 -0.96 -25.39
N ILE A 472 -3.02 -2.07 -24.75
CA ILE A 472 -1.65 -2.61 -24.75
C ILE A 472 -1.71 -4.11 -25.02
N GLU A 473 -1.15 -4.55 -26.14
CA GLU A 473 -1.17 -5.96 -26.57
C GLU A 473 0.24 -6.60 -26.61
N GLY A 474 1.29 -5.77 -26.62
CA GLY A 474 2.69 -6.17 -26.65
C GLY A 474 3.57 -5.25 -25.79
N GLY A 475 4.85 -5.57 -25.67
CA GLY A 475 5.78 -4.82 -24.84
C GLY A 475 5.78 -5.24 -23.37
N SER A 476 6.52 -4.52 -22.52
CA SER A 476 6.51 -4.71 -21.07
C SER A 476 6.97 -3.45 -20.33
N GLY A 477 6.70 -3.38 -19.02
CA GLY A 477 7.13 -2.25 -18.19
C GLY A 477 6.36 -0.96 -18.47
N HIS A 478 5.13 -1.07 -18.96
CA HIS A 478 4.25 0.07 -19.22
C HIS A 478 3.85 0.76 -17.91
N ARG A 479 3.65 2.08 -17.96
CA ARG A 479 3.26 2.88 -16.80
C ARG A 479 2.10 3.81 -17.15
N ILE A 480 1.03 3.74 -16.38
CA ILE A 480 -0.16 4.57 -16.53
C ILE A 480 -0.45 5.20 -15.17
N ALA A 481 -0.14 6.48 -14.98
CA ALA A 481 -0.22 7.13 -13.67
C ALA A 481 -0.69 8.59 -13.74
N GLY A 482 -1.47 9.03 -12.75
CA GLY A 482 -1.94 10.41 -12.65
C GLY A 482 -2.96 10.80 -13.73
N ASN A 483 -3.63 9.84 -14.36
CA ASN A 483 -4.57 10.07 -15.45
C ASN A 483 -6.03 10.04 -14.99
N GLN A 484 -6.91 10.57 -15.82
CA GLN A 484 -8.35 10.44 -15.68
C GLN A 484 -8.95 9.75 -16.90
N PHE A 485 -9.79 8.73 -16.68
CA PHE A 485 -10.53 8.01 -17.70
C PHE A 485 -12.02 8.20 -17.44
N GLY A 486 -12.71 8.83 -18.40
CA GLY A 486 -14.11 9.22 -18.23
C GLY A 486 -14.32 10.29 -17.16
N ALA A 487 -15.56 10.47 -16.70
CA ALA A 487 -15.96 11.61 -15.85
C ALA A 487 -15.56 12.99 -16.40
N VAL A 488 -15.37 13.10 -17.72
CA VAL A 488 -15.09 14.35 -18.42
C VAL A 488 -16.42 14.99 -18.81
N LEU A 489 -16.62 16.25 -18.44
CA LEU A 489 -17.86 16.98 -18.67
C LEU A 489 -18.21 17.02 -20.17
N LEU A 490 -19.44 16.64 -20.53
CA LEU A 490 -19.98 16.61 -21.90
C LEU A 490 -19.25 15.68 -22.90
N ALA A 491 -18.35 14.80 -22.43
CA ALA A 491 -17.70 13.80 -23.28
C ALA A 491 -18.43 12.44 -23.24
N ALA A 492 -18.32 11.68 -24.32
CA ALA A 492 -18.82 10.30 -24.37
C ALA A 492 -18.02 9.38 -23.44
N ALA A 493 -18.66 8.31 -22.97
CA ALA A 493 -18.01 7.26 -22.18
C ALA A 493 -16.95 6.51 -23.01
N ASN A 494 -15.94 5.96 -22.32
CA ASN A 494 -15.06 4.97 -22.91
C ASN A 494 -15.71 3.59 -22.85
N GLN A 495 -15.40 2.70 -23.78
CA GLN A 495 -15.79 1.30 -23.66
C GLN A 495 -15.01 0.62 -22.52
N GLN A 496 -13.67 0.67 -22.54
CA GLN A 496 -12.82 0.46 -21.37
C GLN A 496 -11.94 1.68 -21.07
N GLY A 497 -11.58 1.89 -19.81
CA GLY A 497 -10.53 2.87 -19.46
C GLY A 497 -9.16 2.37 -19.94
N ILE A 498 -8.73 1.23 -19.41
CA ILE A 498 -7.44 0.60 -19.73
C ILE A 498 -7.68 -0.87 -20.06
N HIS A 499 -7.10 -1.35 -21.17
CA HIS A 499 -7.16 -2.74 -21.59
C HIS A 499 -5.76 -3.26 -21.92
N ILE A 500 -5.28 -4.23 -21.13
CA ILE A 500 -4.02 -4.93 -21.37
C ILE A 500 -4.36 -6.34 -21.82
N SER A 501 -3.88 -6.76 -22.99
CA SER A 501 -4.16 -8.06 -23.56
C SER A 501 -2.95 -8.66 -24.29
N GLY A 502 -3.15 -9.80 -24.95
CA GLY A 502 -2.13 -10.42 -25.79
C GLY A 502 -0.90 -10.88 -25.01
N SER A 503 0.29 -10.55 -25.52
CA SER A 503 1.58 -10.91 -24.91
C SER A 503 2.21 -9.76 -24.12
N ALA A 504 1.47 -8.68 -23.85
CA ALA A 504 1.94 -7.60 -23.01
C ALA A 504 2.40 -8.14 -21.65
N GLY A 505 3.62 -7.80 -21.24
CA GLY A 505 4.16 -8.15 -19.93
C GLY A 505 3.62 -7.25 -18.82
N SER A 506 4.30 -7.28 -17.67
CA SER A 506 3.94 -6.51 -16.49
C SER A 506 3.74 -5.02 -16.79
N SER A 507 2.65 -4.45 -16.29
CA SER A 507 2.36 -3.01 -16.35
C SER A 507 2.04 -2.46 -14.96
N LEU A 508 2.38 -1.20 -14.71
CA LEU A 508 2.00 -0.47 -13.50
C LEU A 508 0.88 0.53 -13.80
N ILE A 509 -0.28 0.31 -13.19
CA ILE A 509 -1.44 1.20 -13.28
C ILE A 509 -1.65 1.86 -11.92
N GLY A 510 -1.28 3.13 -11.81
CA GLY A 510 -1.32 3.92 -10.59
C GLY A 510 0.05 3.97 -9.89
N GLY A 511 0.08 3.85 -8.56
CA GLY A 511 1.32 3.82 -7.78
C GLY A 511 1.12 3.97 -6.26
N PHE A 512 2.05 3.45 -5.46
CA PHE A 512 1.88 3.29 -4.00
C PHE A 512 2.24 4.55 -3.18
N ASP A 513 3.25 5.30 -3.64
CA ASP A 513 4.01 6.23 -2.80
C ASP A 513 3.62 7.70 -2.90
N ASP A 514 2.90 8.10 -3.96
CA ASP A 514 2.46 9.47 -4.19
C ASP A 514 1.06 9.50 -4.80
N PHE A 515 0.17 10.30 -4.20
CA PHE A 515 -1.17 10.56 -4.69
C PHE A 515 -1.20 11.18 -6.09
N GLY A 516 -0.11 11.83 -6.53
CA GLY A 516 0.05 12.30 -7.90
C GLY A 516 0.03 11.19 -8.95
N ASN A 517 0.26 9.93 -8.55
CA ASN A 517 0.18 8.77 -9.44
C ASN A 517 -1.21 8.11 -9.49
N VAL A 518 -2.14 8.47 -8.59
CA VAL A 518 -3.52 7.93 -8.58
C VAL A 518 -4.14 8.16 -9.95
N ASN A 519 -4.75 7.13 -10.54
CA ASN A 519 -5.65 7.34 -11.68
C ASN A 519 -7.10 7.41 -11.19
N LEU A 520 -7.89 8.30 -11.80
CA LEU A 520 -9.35 8.30 -11.70
C LEU A 520 -9.94 7.53 -12.88
N ILE A 521 -10.71 6.47 -12.63
CA ILE A 521 -11.26 5.59 -13.67
C ILE A 521 -12.76 5.46 -13.48
N ALA A 522 -13.53 6.12 -14.34
CA ALA A 522 -14.96 6.31 -14.15
C ALA A 522 -15.74 6.23 -15.46
N LYS A 523 -17.03 5.88 -15.37
CA LYS A 523 -18.00 5.93 -16.48
C LYS A 523 -17.56 5.13 -17.72
N SER A 524 -16.88 4.01 -17.54
CA SER A 524 -16.62 3.05 -18.63
C SER A 524 -17.86 2.18 -18.86
N LEU A 525 -18.24 1.95 -20.12
CA LEU A 525 -19.38 1.09 -20.49
C LEU A 525 -19.09 -0.40 -20.23
N GLY A 526 -17.82 -0.78 -20.16
CA GLY A 526 -17.32 -2.09 -19.75
C GLY A 526 -16.54 -2.02 -18.44
N ALA A 527 -15.38 -2.66 -18.39
CA ALA A 527 -14.51 -2.59 -17.23
C ALA A 527 -13.75 -1.25 -17.19
N GLY A 528 -13.52 -0.72 -15.99
CA GLY A 528 -12.60 0.40 -15.81
C GLY A 528 -11.17 0.00 -16.21
N ILE A 529 -10.69 -1.13 -15.67
CA ILE A 529 -9.45 -1.79 -16.06
C ILE A 529 -9.74 -3.23 -16.45
N GLN A 530 -9.26 -3.67 -17.62
CA GLN A 530 -9.32 -5.05 -18.08
C GLN A 530 -7.92 -5.62 -18.30
N LEU A 531 -7.64 -6.76 -17.68
CA LEU A 531 -6.43 -7.57 -17.89
C LEU A 531 -6.82 -8.88 -18.57
N ASP A 532 -6.32 -9.10 -19.78
CA ASP A 532 -6.56 -10.25 -20.65
C ASP A 532 -5.26 -10.70 -21.35
N ASN A 533 -4.17 -10.73 -20.59
CA ASN A 533 -2.82 -11.03 -21.06
C ASN A 533 -2.25 -12.28 -20.35
N ALA A 534 -1.78 -13.25 -21.13
CA ALA A 534 -1.27 -14.52 -20.59
C ALA A 534 0.06 -14.36 -19.82
N ALA A 535 0.81 -13.29 -20.07
CA ALA A 535 2.05 -13.01 -19.34
C ALA A 535 1.81 -12.60 -17.89
N GLY A 536 0.63 -12.03 -17.59
CA GLY A 536 0.26 -11.63 -16.23
C GLY A 536 1.18 -10.58 -15.62
N GLY A 537 1.29 -10.59 -14.29
CA GLY A 537 2.31 -9.82 -13.56
C GLY A 537 2.08 -8.31 -13.50
N SER A 538 0.89 -7.82 -13.85
CA SER A 538 0.57 -6.39 -13.75
C SER A 538 0.24 -5.99 -12.31
N THR A 539 0.56 -4.74 -11.98
CA THR A 539 0.25 -4.14 -10.68
C THR A 539 -0.74 -2.99 -10.87
N ILE A 540 -1.88 -3.09 -10.20
CA ILE A 540 -2.91 -2.05 -10.13
C ILE A 540 -2.89 -1.50 -8.71
N ALA A 541 -2.39 -0.28 -8.54
CA ALA A 541 -2.12 0.27 -7.22
C ALA A 541 -2.72 1.66 -7.03
N ASN A 542 -3.44 1.85 -5.91
CA ASN A 542 -3.90 3.17 -5.45
C ASN A 542 -4.71 3.96 -6.49
N ASN A 543 -5.64 3.30 -7.18
CA ASN A 543 -6.54 3.97 -8.13
C ASN A 543 -7.89 4.29 -7.47
N LEU A 544 -8.54 5.37 -7.93
CA LEU A 544 -9.94 5.69 -7.64
C LEU A 544 -10.79 5.16 -8.80
N ILE A 545 -11.54 4.07 -8.57
CA ILE A 545 -12.28 3.36 -9.61
C ILE A 545 -13.79 3.40 -9.31
N GLY A 546 -14.55 4.00 -10.20
CA GLY A 546 -16.02 4.11 -10.11
C GLY A 546 -16.53 5.33 -9.35
N PHE A 547 -15.70 6.35 -9.16
CA PHE A 547 -16.07 7.59 -8.45
C PHE A 547 -16.02 8.80 -9.38
N GLN A 548 -16.77 9.85 -9.05
CA GLN A 548 -16.52 11.19 -9.58
C GLN A 548 -15.27 11.81 -8.91
N PRO A 549 -14.73 12.94 -9.42
CA PRO A 549 -13.55 13.59 -8.84
C PRO A 549 -13.67 13.98 -7.36
N ASP A 550 -14.90 14.15 -6.87
CA ASP A 550 -15.19 14.41 -5.45
C ASP A 550 -14.92 13.20 -4.53
N GLY A 551 -14.62 12.03 -5.08
CA GLY A 551 -14.36 10.79 -4.32
C GLY A 551 -15.61 10.11 -3.75
N THR A 552 -16.81 10.65 -4.02
CA THR A 552 -18.07 10.17 -3.45
C THR A 552 -19.19 10.02 -4.45
N GLY A 553 -19.25 10.89 -5.47
CA GLY A 553 -20.26 10.85 -6.50
C GLY A 553 -20.14 9.60 -7.35
N ASP A 554 -21.28 9.14 -7.88
CA ASP A 554 -21.36 7.95 -8.73
C ASP A 554 -20.66 8.20 -10.06
N GLY A 555 -19.52 7.52 -10.25
CA GLY A 555 -18.79 7.43 -11.51
C GLY A 555 -18.65 5.98 -11.98
N GLY A 556 -19.62 5.13 -11.65
CA GLY A 556 -19.59 3.69 -11.86
C GLY A 556 -19.12 3.26 -13.25
N ASN A 557 -18.28 2.24 -13.29
CA ASN A 557 -18.02 1.43 -14.48
C ASN A 557 -18.98 0.23 -14.49
N THR A 558 -19.14 -0.51 -15.60
CA THR A 558 -19.90 -1.78 -15.54
C THR A 558 -19.21 -2.78 -14.60
N THR A 559 -17.89 -2.88 -14.63
CA THR A 559 -17.08 -3.62 -13.64
C THR A 559 -15.89 -2.73 -13.27
N GLY A 560 -15.49 -2.68 -11.99
CA GLY A 560 -14.34 -1.88 -11.59
C GLY A 560 -13.05 -2.39 -12.25
N VAL A 561 -12.66 -3.61 -11.89
CA VAL A 561 -11.50 -4.31 -12.46
C VAL A 561 -11.90 -5.71 -12.93
N PHE A 562 -11.53 -6.07 -14.16
CA PHE A 562 -11.78 -7.40 -14.72
C PHE A 562 -10.46 -8.09 -15.09
N ILE A 563 -10.19 -9.21 -14.42
CA ILE A 563 -9.04 -10.08 -14.69
C ILE A 563 -9.57 -11.33 -15.41
N PHE A 564 -9.16 -11.53 -16.66
CA PHE A 564 -9.57 -12.66 -17.49
C PHE A 564 -8.34 -13.38 -18.03
N ASN A 565 -8.20 -14.67 -17.74
CA ASN A 565 -7.04 -15.47 -18.14
C ASN A 565 -5.66 -14.82 -17.94
N SER A 566 -5.52 -13.99 -16.89
CA SER A 566 -4.30 -13.24 -16.59
C SER A 566 -3.80 -13.62 -15.19
N PRO A 567 -2.62 -14.27 -15.08
CA PRO A 567 -2.10 -14.75 -13.79
C PRO A 567 -1.25 -13.71 -13.05
N ASN A 568 -1.00 -13.96 -11.76
CA ASN A 568 0.05 -13.29 -10.97
C ASN A 568 -0.05 -11.76 -10.93
N ASN A 569 -1.25 -11.18 -11.02
CA ASN A 569 -1.43 -9.73 -10.90
C ASN A 569 -1.57 -9.32 -9.42
N LEU A 570 -1.13 -8.09 -9.11
CA LEU A 570 -1.24 -7.49 -7.78
C LEU A 570 -2.21 -6.31 -7.84
N LEU A 571 -3.28 -6.36 -7.04
CA LEU A 571 -4.22 -5.27 -6.83
C LEU A 571 -4.10 -4.80 -5.38
N GLN A 572 -3.62 -3.58 -5.18
CA GLN A 572 -3.35 -3.08 -3.83
C GLN A 572 -3.76 -1.62 -3.61
N TYR A 573 -4.32 -1.31 -2.44
CA TYR A 573 -4.72 0.05 -2.05
C TYR A 573 -5.72 0.74 -2.99
N ASN A 574 -6.38 0.01 -3.89
CA ASN A 574 -7.38 0.62 -4.76
C ASN A 574 -8.67 0.89 -4.00
N ARG A 575 -9.35 1.96 -4.39
CA ARG A 575 -10.73 2.25 -3.98
C ARG A 575 -11.65 1.94 -5.14
N ILE A 576 -12.55 0.99 -4.95
CA ILE A 576 -13.42 0.45 -5.99
C ILE A 576 -14.87 0.49 -5.51
N GLY A 577 -15.73 1.25 -6.16
CA GLY A 577 -17.13 1.39 -5.76
C GLY A 577 -18.05 1.77 -6.91
N ASN A 578 -19.35 1.80 -6.63
CA ASN A 578 -20.42 2.18 -7.57
C ASN A 578 -20.46 1.39 -8.88
N SER A 579 -19.80 0.23 -8.98
CA SER A 579 -19.82 -0.55 -10.22
C SER A 579 -21.24 -1.08 -10.49
N ALA A 580 -21.70 -1.04 -11.75
CA ALA A 580 -23.01 -1.56 -12.13
C ALA A 580 -23.13 -3.10 -12.06
N SER A 581 -21.99 -3.79 -11.87
CA SER A 581 -21.88 -5.21 -11.56
C SER A 581 -20.89 -5.38 -10.40
N ASN A 582 -19.89 -6.26 -10.53
CA ASN A 582 -18.91 -6.53 -9.47
C ASN A 582 -17.87 -5.40 -9.34
N GLY A 583 -17.32 -5.23 -8.14
CA GLY A 583 -16.15 -4.38 -7.93
C GLY A 583 -14.93 -4.94 -8.64
N VAL A 584 -14.57 -6.19 -8.33
CA VAL A 584 -13.52 -6.96 -9.01
C VAL A 584 -14.08 -8.30 -9.49
N ALA A 585 -13.78 -8.67 -10.73
CA ALA A 585 -14.08 -9.99 -11.28
C ALA A 585 -12.79 -10.71 -11.70
N ILE A 586 -12.60 -11.94 -11.25
CA ILE A 586 -11.45 -12.82 -11.55
C ILE A 586 -11.96 -14.07 -12.25
N SER A 587 -11.66 -14.21 -13.54
CA SER A 587 -12.35 -15.13 -14.44
C SER A 587 -11.38 -15.91 -15.33
N GLY A 588 -11.71 -17.17 -15.60
CA GLY A 588 -10.96 -18.02 -16.53
C GLY A 588 -9.89 -18.86 -15.85
N SER A 589 -9.62 -20.04 -16.41
CA SER A 589 -8.74 -21.05 -15.81
C SER A 589 -7.27 -20.63 -15.77
N ALA A 590 -6.86 -19.61 -16.54
CA ALA A 590 -5.50 -19.06 -16.44
C ALA A 590 -5.40 -17.91 -15.42
N SER A 591 -6.50 -17.42 -14.85
CA SER A 591 -6.49 -16.42 -13.78
C SER A 591 -6.17 -17.07 -12.43
N SER A 592 -4.88 -17.23 -12.18
CA SER A 592 -4.34 -17.84 -10.98
C SER A 592 -3.24 -17.02 -10.34
N GLY A 593 -3.02 -17.20 -9.03
CA GLY A 593 -1.96 -16.49 -8.31
C GLY A 593 -2.16 -14.98 -8.20
N ASN A 594 -3.37 -14.45 -8.48
CA ASN A 594 -3.64 -13.03 -8.33
C ASN A 594 -3.78 -12.67 -6.84
N ILE A 595 -3.28 -11.51 -6.44
CA ILE A 595 -3.25 -11.04 -5.06
C ILE A 595 -4.03 -9.72 -4.96
N LEU A 596 -5.06 -9.69 -4.11
CA LEU A 596 -5.85 -8.50 -3.78
C LEU A 596 -5.60 -8.16 -2.32
N GLN A 597 -4.92 -7.06 -2.02
CA GLN A 597 -4.57 -6.67 -0.64
C GLN A 597 -4.88 -5.21 -0.34
N TYR A 598 -5.30 -4.92 0.89
CA TYR A 598 -5.51 -3.54 1.37
C TYR A 598 -6.43 -2.66 0.50
N ASN A 599 -7.29 -3.25 -0.35
CA ASN A 599 -8.22 -2.51 -1.18
C ASN A 599 -9.46 -2.11 -0.36
N PHE A 600 -10.09 -1.01 -0.74
CA PHE A 600 -11.41 -0.58 -0.25
C PHE A 600 -12.45 -0.84 -1.33
N ILE A 601 -13.37 -1.77 -1.09
CA ILE A 601 -14.35 -2.22 -2.10
C ILE A 601 -15.77 -2.01 -1.58
N GLY A 602 -16.59 -1.29 -2.33
CA GLY A 602 -17.98 -0.93 -1.98
C GLY A 602 -18.11 0.23 -0.99
N GLN A 603 -17.03 1.00 -0.80
CA GLN A 603 -16.95 2.07 0.18
C GLN A 603 -16.15 3.29 -0.33
N GLY A 604 -16.72 4.48 -0.13
CA GLY A 604 -16.10 5.77 -0.42
C GLY A 604 -15.23 6.30 0.73
N GLN A 605 -15.07 7.63 0.80
CA GLN A 605 -14.20 8.32 1.76
C GLN A 605 -14.48 7.95 3.24
N LEU A 606 -13.40 7.76 4.02
CA LEU A 606 -13.37 7.66 5.49
C LEU A 606 -14.37 6.67 6.14
N GLY A 607 -14.50 5.46 5.60
CA GLY A 607 -15.18 4.35 6.31
C GLY A 607 -16.69 4.53 6.55
N SER A 608 -17.30 5.60 6.03
CA SER A 608 -18.65 6.04 6.38
C SER A 608 -19.54 6.36 5.18
N VAL A 609 -18.97 6.63 3.99
CA VAL A 609 -19.76 6.83 2.76
C VAL A 609 -19.90 5.49 2.04
N SER A 610 -21.13 4.99 1.94
CA SER A 610 -21.45 3.79 1.16
C SER A 610 -21.29 4.08 -0.34
N ALA A 611 -20.64 3.17 -1.07
CA ALA A 611 -20.44 3.26 -2.53
C ALA A 611 -20.66 1.88 -3.16
N PRO A 612 -21.87 1.32 -3.03
CA PRO A 612 -22.16 -0.10 -3.27
C PRO A 612 -21.85 -0.49 -4.72
N ASN A 613 -21.12 -1.58 -4.91
CA ASN A 613 -21.15 -2.28 -6.20
C ASN A 613 -22.47 -3.07 -6.28
N GLN A 614 -23.11 -3.10 -7.45
CA GLN A 614 -24.41 -3.75 -7.63
C GLN A 614 -24.32 -5.29 -7.66
N GLY A 615 -23.13 -5.85 -7.87
CA GLY A 615 -22.80 -7.26 -7.74
C GLY A 615 -22.00 -7.56 -6.46
N ALA A 616 -21.13 -8.56 -6.52
CA ALA A 616 -20.22 -8.86 -5.43
C ALA A 616 -19.10 -7.82 -5.33
N GLY A 617 -18.50 -7.69 -4.14
CA GLY A 617 -17.25 -6.93 -4.00
C GLY A 617 -16.15 -7.54 -4.85
N VAL A 618 -15.90 -8.84 -4.66
CA VAL A 618 -15.00 -9.66 -5.47
C VAL A 618 -15.74 -10.91 -5.94
N ASN A 619 -15.71 -11.20 -7.24
CA ASN A 619 -16.32 -12.39 -7.83
C ASN A 619 -15.26 -13.27 -8.52
N VAL A 620 -15.18 -14.54 -8.14
CA VAL A 620 -14.29 -15.55 -8.71
C VAL A 620 -15.11 -16.57 -9.49
N LEU A 621 -14.81 -16.72 -10.78
CA LEU A 621 -15.64 -17.46 -11.72
C LEU A 621 -14.84 -18.15 -12.83
N PHE A 622 -15.49 -19.06 -13.55
CA PHE A 622 -14.95 -19.79 -14.70
C PHE A 622 -13.57 -20.42 -14.46
N SER A 623 -13.45 -21.19 -13.38
CA SER A 623 -12.28 -21.97 -12.96
C SER A 623 -11.06 -21.15 -12.52
N ALA A 624 -11.20 -19.84 -12.27
CA ALA A 624 -10.15 -19.07 -11.61
C ALA A 624 -9.81 -19.68 -10.23
N HIS A 625 -8.52 -19.87 -9.96
CA HIS A 625 -8.03 -20.70 -8.85
C HIS A 625 -6.75 -20.13 -8.24
N ASP A 626 -6.40 -20.54 -7.02
CA ASP A 626 -5.16 -20.13 -6.33
C ASP A 626 -4.97 -18.61 -6.21
N ASN A 627 -6.05 -17.84 -6.17
CA ASN A 627 -6.00 -16.40 -5.93
C ASN A 627 -6.02 -16.12 -4.42
N THR A 628 -5.40 -15.02 -4.00
CA THR A 628 -5.37 -14.57 -2.61
C THR A 628 -6.10 -13.24 -2.47
N ILE A 629 -7.20 -13.25 -1.73
CA ILE A 629 -8.00 -12.07 -1.40
C ILE A 629 -7.78 -11.80 0.09
N GLY A 630 -6.92 -10.84 0.37
CA GLY A 630 -6.54 -10.43 1.72
C GLY A 630 -5.14 -10.91 2.11
N ALA A 631 -4.94 -11.23 3.38
CA ALA A 631 -3.64 -11.63 3.89
C ALA A 631 -3.10 -12.90 3.22
N THR A 632 -1.78 -13.09 3.31
CA THR A 632 -1.11 -14.33 2.92
C THR A 632 -1.45 -15.46 3.89
N GLN A 633 -1.16 -16.72 3.53
CA GLN A 633 -1.58 -17.90 4.30
C GLN A 633 -1.13 -17.86 5.76
N THR A 634 0.07 -17.37 6.03
CA THR A 634 0.64 -17.24 7.39
C THR A 634 0.48 -15.83 7.97
N GLY A 635 0.20 -14.82 7.14
CA GLY A 635 0.11 -13.43 7.58
C GLY A 635 -1.22 -13.03 8.24
N THR A 636 -1.14 -12.06 9.14
CA THR A 636 -2.29 -11.42 9.83
C THR A 636 -2.64 -10.03 9.27
N ALA A 637 -1.88 -9.53 8.29
CA ALA A 637 -2.15 -8.26 7.63
C ALA A 637 -2.04 -8.39 6.10
N GLY A 638 -2.84 -7.60 5.39
CA GLY A 638 -3.11 -7.74 3.96
C GLY A 638 -4.60 -7.70 3.63
N GLY A 639 -5.46 -7.81 4.65
CA GLY A 639 -6.92 -7.76 4.52
C GLY A 639 -7.43 -6.57 3.72
N ASN A 640 -8.38 -6.83 2.83
CA ASN A 640 -9.17 -5.80 2.17
C ASN A 640 -10.29 -5.34 3.11
N THR A 641 -10.80 -4.14 2.88
CA THR A 641 -12.06 -3.66 3.46
C THR A 641 -13.15 -3.76 2.39
N ILE A 642 -14.08 -4.71 2.52
CA ILE A 642 -15.09 -5.02 1.51
C ILE A 642 -16.48 -4.87 2.14
N ASN A 643 -17.14 -3.75 1.89
CA ASN A 643 -18.35 -3.36 2.60
C ASN A 643 -19.46 -2.91 1.65
N ASN A 644 -20.71 -3.02 2.10
CA ASN A 644 -21.88 -2.43 1.45
C ASN A 644 -22.12 -2.90 0.01
N ASN A 645 -21.57 -4.02 -0.44
CA ASN A 645 -21.87 -4.53 -1.77
C ASN A 645 -23.29 -5.11 -1.79
N VAL A 646 -24.00 -4.96 -2.91
CA VAL A 646 -25.37 -5.49 -3.04
C VAL A 646 -25.35 -7.02 -3.03
N GLY A 647 -24.35 -7.64 -3.68
CA GLY A 647 -24.06 -9.08 -3.59
C GLY A 647 -23.07 -9.42 -2.46
N PRO A 648 -22.55 -10.66 -2.43
CA PRO A 648 -21.57 -11.08 -1.43
C PRO A 648 -20.32 -10.18 -1.37
N GLY A 649 -19.64 -10.16 -0.22
CA GLY A 649 -18.34 -9.48 -0.12
C GLY A 649 -17.33 -10.12 -1.08
N VAL A 650 -17.09 -11.42 -0.89
CA VAL A 650 -16.34 -12.28 -1.80
C VAL A 650 -17.22 -13.46 -2.20
N TRP A 651 -17.42 -13.63 -3.50
CA TRP A 651 -18.18 -14.74 -4.06
C TRP A 651 -17.28 -15.64 -4.91
N VAL A 652 -17.09 -16.89 -4.50
CA VAL A 652 -16.52 -17.93 -5.36
C VAL A 652 -17.66 -18.69 -6.00
N SER A 653 -18.08 -18.24 -7.18
CA SER A 653 -19.30 -18.69 -7.85
C SER A 653 -19.32 -20.19 -8.15
N THR A 654 -20.47 -20.73 -8.58
CA THR A 654 -20.63 -22.14 -8.99
C THR A 654 -19.61 -22.60 -10.04
N SER A 655 -19.12 -21.66 -10.84
CA SER A 655 -18.12 -21.92 -11.88
C SER A 655 -16.68 -21.67 -11.42
N GLY A 656 -16.46 -21.14 -10.22
CA GLY A 656 -15.16 -20.82 -9.66
C GLY A 656 -14.29 -22.06 -9.41
N GLY A 657 -12.97 -21.85 -9.40
CA GLY A 657 -12.00 -22.90 -9.13
C GLY A 657 -11.75 -23.14 -7.64
N ASN A 658 -10.68 -23.87 -7.35
CA ASN A 658 -10.26 -24.22 -5.99
C ASN A 658 -9.07 -23.37 -5.52
N GLY A 659 -8.67 -23.50 -4.25
CA GLY A 659 -7.48 -22.84 -3.72
C GLY A 659 -7.59 -21.32 -3.60
N ASN A 660 -8.80 -20.75 -3.74
CA ASN A 660 -9.02 -19.32 -3.61
C ASN A 660 -9.08 -18.94 -2.13
N ARG A 661 -8.05 -18.25 -1.66
CA ARG A 661 -7.86 -17.84 -0.26
C ARG A 661 -8.60 -16.54 -0.01
N VAL A 662 -9.41 -16.50 1.04
CA VAL A 662 -10.07 -15.30 1.56
C VAL A 662 -9.68 -15.13 3.02
N LEU A 663 -8.71 -14.25 3.29
CA LEU A 663 -7.96 -14.23 4.55
C LEU A 663 -7.89 -12.83 5.17
N ALA A 664 -8.20 -12.74 6.47
CA ALA A 664 -8.12 -11.53 7.30
C ALA A 664 -8.77 -10.27 6.67
N ASN A 665 -9.80 -10.42 5.84
CA ASN A 665 -10.54 -9.29 5.28
C ASN A 665 -11.52 -8.74 6.31
N THR A 666 -11.72 -7.43 6.31
CA THR A 666 -12.80 -6.77 7.06
C THR A 666 -13.99 -6.61 6.14
N MET A 667 -15.11 -7.23 6.48
CA MET A 667 -16.32 -7.24 5.65
C MET A 667 -17.56 -7.04 6.51
N ARG A 668 -18.47 -6.19 6.05
CA ARG A 668 -19.73 -5.87 6.73
C ARG A 668 -20.78 -5.36 5.76
N ALA A 669 -22.04 -5.61 6.09
CA ALA A 669 -23.19 -5.11 5.33
C ALA A 669 -23.13 -5.44 3.82
N ASN A 670 -22.51 -6.56 3.44
CA ASN A 670 -22.62 -7.07 2.07
C ASN A 670 -23.91 -7.90 1.93
N GLY A 671 -24.35 -8.15 0.70
CA GLY A 671 -25.55 -8.95 0.44
C GLY A 671 -26.86 -8.21 0.71
N THR A 672 -26.86 -6.87 0.65
CA THR A 672 -28.06 -6.05 0.89
C THR A 672 -29.14 -6.37 -0.15
N GLY A 673 -30.07 -7.25 0.18
CA GLY A 673 -31.05 -7.79 -0.77
C GLY A 673 -31.38 -9.28 -0.63
N SER A 674 -30.82 -9.98 0.38
CA SER A 674 -31.00 -11.43 0.67
C SER A 674 -30.15 -12.37 -0.20
N ALA A 675 -29.13 -11.85 -0.89
CA ALA A 675 -28.39 -12.59 -1.93
C ALA A 675 -26.89 -12.77 -1.64
N GLY A 676 -26.44 -12.65 -0.38
CA GLY A 676 -25.04 -12.90 -0.09
C GLY A 676 -24.65 -12.84 1.37
N VAL A 677 -23.62 -13.60 1.68
CA VAL A 677 -22.82 -13.55 2.92
C VAL A 677 -21.48 -12.88 2.63
N ASP A 678 -20.68 -12.58 3.65
CA ASP A 678 -19.37 -11.94 3.42
C ASP A 678 -18.41 -12.81 2.59
N VAL A 679 -18.40 -14.13 2.83
CA VAL A 679 -17.71 -15.11 1.99
C VAL A 679 -18.72 -16.17 1.57
N ASP A 680 -18.98 -16.25 0.27
CA ASP A 680 -20.04 -17.06 -0.33
C ASP A 680 -19.43 -18.06 -1.34
N LEU A 681 -19.88 -19.33 -1.28
CA LEU A 681 -19.44 -20.39 -2.18
C LEU A 681 -20.60 -20.94 -2.99
N ALA A 682 -20.39 -21.07 -4.30
CA ALA A 682 -21.34 -21.60 -5.26
C ALA A 682 -22.57 -20.71 -5.52
N ALA A 683 -23.75 -21.12 -5.08
CA ALA A 683 -24.99 -20.39 -5.35
C ALA A 683 -25.15 -19.26 -4.32
N PRO A 684 -25.59 -18.05 -4.71
CA PRO A 684 -25.69 -16.94 -3.77
C PRO A 684 -26.54 -17.25 -2.55
N GLY A 685 -26.04 -16.87 -1.38
CA GLY A 685 -26.68 -17.07 -0.08
C GLY A 685 -26.00 -18.13 0.77
N PRO A 686 -26.32 -18.19 2.07
CA PRO A 686 -25.66 -19.09 3.02
C PRO A 686 -25.89 -20.57 2.69
N SER A 687 -24.82 -21.36 2.56
CA SER A 687 -24.88 -22.81 2.38
C SER A 687 -24.45 -23.56 3.64
N GLY A 688 -25.06 -24.70 3.92
CA GLY A 688 -24.73 -25.52 5.10
C GLY A 688 -23.46 -26.36 4.90
N ASN A 689 -22.75 -26.63 6.00
CA ASN A 689 -21.67 -27.62 6.03
C ASN A 689 -22.14 -28.98 5.48
N GLN A 690 -21.29 -29.61 4.68
CA GLN A 690 -21.53 -30.92 4.07
C GLN A 690 -21.16 -32.06 5.04
N VAL A 691 -21.95 -33.14 5.04
CA VAL A 691 -21.78 -34.31 5.94
C VAL A 691 -20.57 -35.16 5.57
N THR A 692 -20.21 -35.19 4.28
CA THR A 692 -18.99 -35.83 3.75
C THR A 692 -17.95 -34.77 3.42
N SER A 693 -16.66 -35.08 3.59
CA SER A 693 -15.56 -34.16 3.33
C SER A 693 -15.69 -33.43 1.98
N PRO A 694 -15.41 -32.11 1.94
CA PRO A 694 -15.57 -31.25 0.77
C PRO A 694 -14.67 -31.72 -0.39
N GLY A 695 -15.27 -32.11 -1.53
CA GLY A 695 -14.53 -32.66 -2.67
C GLY A 695 -14.89 -32.09 -4.04
N ASN A 696 -16.06 -31.45 -4.19
CA ASN A 696 -16.59 -30.97 -5.47
C ASN A 696 -17.14 -29.55 -5.33
N GLY A 697 -17.05 -28.73 -6.38
CA GLY A 697 -17.50 -27.34 -6.39
C GLY A 697 -16.38 -26.33 -6.09
N PRO A 698 -16.69 -25.02 -6.10
CA PRO A 698 -15.72 -23.95 -5.84
C PRO A 698 -15.13 -24.08 -4.43
N ASN A 699 -13.80 -23.91 -4.31
CA ASN A 699 -13.07 -24.19 -3.07
C ASN A 699 -13.43 -25.54 -2.44
N ARG A 700 -13.76 -26.53 -3.27
CA ARG A 700 -14.27 -27.86 -2.87
C ARG A 700 -15.51 -27.82 -1.96
N LEU A 701 -16.20 -26.69 -1.84
CA LEU A 701 -17.23 -26.40 -0.84
C LEU A 701 -16.72 -26.60 0.60
N GLN A 702 -15.52 -26.09 0.90
CA GLN A 702 -14.89 -26.21 2.21
C GLN A 702 -15.86 -25.85 3.35
N ASN A 703 -16.01 -26.77 4.30
CA ASN A 703 -16.81 -26.56 5.50
C ASN A 703 -16.20 -25.46 6.38
N TYR A 704 -17.06 -24.64 6.98
CA TYR A 704 -16.69 -23.64 7.98
C TYR A 704 -16.60 -24.26 9.38
N PRO A 705 -15.81 -23.66 10.30
CA PRO A 705 -15.71 -24.16 11.67
C PRO A 705 -16.99 -23.87 12.46
N ASN A 706 -17.43 -24.82 13.26
CA ASN A 706 -18.49 -24.62 14.25
C ASN A 706 -17.84 -24.19 15.57
N LEU A 707 -18.08 -22.94 15.98
CA LEU A 707 -17.66 -22.43 17.28
C LEU A 707 -18.61 -22.91 18.37
N THR A 708 -18.09 -23.46 19.46
CA THR A 708 -18.89 -24.04 20.55
C THR A 708 -18.78 -23.25 21.86
N SER A 709 -17.71 -22.48 22.04
CA SER A 709 -17.49 -21.63 23.20
C SER A 709 -16.59 -20.45 22.82
N ALA A 710 -16.89 -19.27 23.36
CA ALA A 710 -16.05 -18.09 23.31
C ALA A 710 -16.11 -17.37 24.66
N VAL A 711 -15.02 -17.40 25.40
CA VAL A 711 -14.93 -16.84 26.76
C VAL A 711 -13.90 -15.72 26.79
N ARG A 712 -14.33 -14.50 27.10
CA ARG A 712 -13.42 -13.37 27.29
C ARG A 712 -12.73 -13.47 28.65
N LEU A 713 -11.41 -13.32 28.64
CA LEU A 713 -10.56 -13.34 29.84
C LEU A 713 -9.98 -11.94 30.11
N ALA A 714 -9.97 -11.55 31.39
CA ALA A 714 -9.41 -10.28 31.86
C ALA A 714 -7.88 -10.33 31.98
N THR A 715 -7.19 -10.75 30.92
CA THR A 715 -5.73 -10.66 30.79
C THR A 715 -5.31 -9.23 30.42
N ASN A 716 -4.01 -8.92 30.48
CA ASN A 716 -3.46 -7.64 30.03
C ASN A 716 -2.37 -7.87 28.96
N PRO A 717 -2.67 -7.70 27.66
CA PRO A 717 -3.96 -7.28 27.08
C PRO A 717 -5.04 -8.38 27.17
N PRO A 718 -6.35 -8.04 27.08
CA PRO A 718 -7.44 -9.00 27.16
C PRO A 718 -7.45 -10.00 26.00
N THR A 719 -7.89 -11.22 26.25
CA THR A 719 -8.02 -12.28 25.23
C THR A 719 -9.41 -12.92 25.24
N ALA A 720 -9.72 -13.67 24.19
CA ALA A 720 -10.87 -14.56 24.12
C ALA A 720 -10.40 -15.99 23.86
N ASP A 721 -10.75 -16.90 24.77
CA ASP A 721 -10.57 -18.34 24.62
C ASP A 721 -11.72 -18.91 23.80
N ILE A 722 -11.40 -19.48 22.65
CA ILE A 722 -12.37 -19.95 21.67
C ILE A 722 -12.18 -21.44 21.44
N THR A 723 -13.28 -22.19 21.44
CA THR A 723 -13.31 -23.61 21.05
C THR A 723 -14.00 -23.75 19.70
N ALA A 724 -13.31 -24.38 18.76
CA ALA A 724 -13.80 -24.64 17.41
C ALA A 724 -13.75 -26.14 17.08
N THR A 725 -14.76 -26.60 16.34
CA THR A 725 -14.79 -27.93 15.72
C THR A 725 -14.90 -27.79 14.21
N LEU A 726 -14.26 -28.68 13.46
CA LEU A 726 -14.33 -28.69 12.01
C LEU A 726 -14.42 -30.13 11.52
N SER A 727 -15.43 -30.44 10.72
CA SER A 727 -15.49 -31.68 9.93
C SER A 727 -15.11 -31.34 8.50
N SER A 728 -13.99 -31.83 8.00
CA SER A 728 -13.51 -31.55 6.65
C SER A 728 -12.64 -32.69 6.10
N THR A 729 -11.72 -32.40 5.18
CA THR A 729 -10.80 -33.41 4.62
C THR A 729 -9.92 -34.00 5.73
N PRO A 730 -9.79 -35.34 5.83
CA PRO A 730 -8.94 -35.99 6.84
C PRO A 730 -7.47 -35.60 6.76
N ASN A 731 -6.80 -35.63 7.92
CA ASN A 731 -5.35 -35.40 8.09
C ASN A 731 -4.86 -34.11 7.43
N ARG A 732 -5.59 -33.01 7.65
CA ARG A 732 -5.32 -31.73 7.00
C ARG A 732 -5.26 -30.59 8.02
N SER A 733 -4.36 -29.65 7.76
CA SER A 733 -4.23 -28.39 8.47
C SER A 733 -5.17 -27.34 7.92
N TYR A 734 -5.82 -26.62 8.82
CA TYR A 734 -6.70 -25.50 8.54
C TYR A 734 -6.28 -24.27 9.32
N ARG A 735 -6.19 -23.14 8.63
CA ARG A 735 -6.17 -21.82 9.25
C ARG A 735 -7.61 -21.44 9.59
N ILE A 736 -7.83 -21.00 10.83
CA ILE A 736 -9.10 -20.50 11.34
C ILE A 736 -8.96 -19.00 11.55
N ASP A 737 -9.61 -18.21 10.70
CA ASP A 737 -9.68 -16.76 10.88
C ASP A 737 -10.93 -16.42 11.70
N VAL A 738 -10.74 -15.70 12.81
CA VAL A 738 -11.82 -15.34 13.72
C VAL A 738 -12.12 -13.86 13.64
N TYR A 739 -13.42 -13.56 13.61
CA TYR A 739 -13.94 -12.21 13.50
C TYR A 739 -14.90 -11.91 14.65
N ARG A 740 -14.83 -10.68 15.16
CA ARG A 740 -15.79 -10.12 16.11
C ARG A 740 -16.88 -9.35 15.38
N ASN A 741 -18.11 -9.56 15.83
CA ASN A 741 -19.33 -8.98 15.29
C ASN A 741 -20.15 -8.36 16.42
N ASP A 742 -20.94 -7.32 16.09
CA ASP A 742 -21.96 -6.81 17.01
C ASP A 742 -23.18 -7.74 17.04
N THR A 743 -23.59 -8.23 15.88
CA THR A 743 -24.77 -9.08 15.69
C THR A 743 -24.48 -10.25 14.76
N CYS A 744 -25.36 -11.24 14.77
CA CYS A 744 -25.45 -12.21 13.69
C CYS A 744 -26.37 -11.67 12.60
N ASP A 745 -26.07 -11.95 11.34
CA ASP A 745 -27.01 -11.76 10.24
C ASP A 745 -28.22 -12.70 10.46
N PRO A 746 -29.46 -12.17 10.47
CA PRO A 746 -30.68 -12.94 10.68
C PRO A 746 -31.07 -13.86 9.51
N GLN A 747 -30.35 -13.88 8.38
CA GLN A 747 -30.56 -14.83 7.27
C GLN A 747 -30.57 -16.28 7.74
N PHE A 748 -31.24 -17.19 7.02
CA PHE A 748 -31.29 -18.62 7.38
C PHE A 748 -30.46 -19.48 6.42
N PRO A 749 -29.53 -20.30 6.94
CA PRO A 749 -29.08 -20.38 8.34
C PRO A 749 -28.35 -19.11 8.80
N ALA A 750 -28.43 -18.79 10.10
CA ALA A 750 -27.80 -17.59 10.68
C ALA A 750 -26.28 -17.57 10.43
N ARG A 751 -25.74 -16.39 10.14
CA ARG A 751 -24.32 -16.20 9.79
C ARG A 751 -23.72 -15.09 10.60
N GLY A 752 -22.43 -15.20 10.89
CA GLY A 752 -21.68 -14.04 11.34
C GLY A 752 -21.21 -13.20 10.17
N GLU A 753 -20.62 -12.05 10.49
CA GLU A 753 -19.87 -11.24 9.52
C GLU A 753 -18.37 -11.49 9.69
N ALA A 754 -17.56 -10.95 8.80
CA ALA A 754 -16.12 -10.80 8.96
C ALA A 754 -15.78 -9.37 9.42
N SER A 755 -16.52 -8.85 10.40
CA SER A 755 -16.56 -7.41 10.73
C SER A 755 -15.26 -6.86 11.32
N ILE A 756 -14.65 -7.56 12.29
CA ILE A 756 -13.38 -7.16 12.90
C ILE A 756 -12.50 -8.39 13.06
N TYR A 757 -11.42 -8.47 12.30
CA TYR A 757 -10.46 -9.57 12.42
C TYR A 757 -9.75 -9.55 13.78
N LEU A 758 -9.88 -10.64 14.55
CA LEU A 758 -9.24 -10.79 15.86
C LEU A 758 -7.88 -11.50 15.79
N GLY A 759 -7.68 -12.31 14.76
CA GLY A 759 -6.47 -13.12 14.59
C GLY A 759 -6.80 -14.48 13.98
N GLN A 760 -5.77 -15.33 13.94
CA GLN A 760 -5.87 -16.68 13.38
C GLN A 760 -5.31 -17.75 14.31
N ALA A 761 -5.82 -18.97 14.13
CA ALA A 761 -5.34 -20.16 14.78
C ALA A 761 -5.22 -21.32 13.80
N VAL A 762 -4.50 -22.37 14.18
CA VAL A 762 -4.37 -23.60 13.39
C VAL A 762 -5.23 -24.71 14.02
N LEU A 763 -6.00 -25.41 13.18
CA LEU A 763 -6.79 -26.58 13.54
C LEU A 763 -6.41 -27.75 12.62
N GLN A 764 -6.15 -28.93 13.19
CA GLN A 764 -5.87 -30.15 12.43
C GLN A 764 -7.05 -31.11 12.48
N THR A 765 -7.40 -31.71 11.35
CA THR A 765 -8.38 -32.82 11.30
C THR A 765 -7.70 -34.17 11.46
N ASP A 766 -8.38 -35.09 12.13
CA ASP A 766 -7.94 -36.47 12.32
C ASP A 766 -8.14 -37.33 11.05
N ALA A 767 -7.89 -38.64 11.16
CA ALA A 767 -8.10 -39.60 10.08
C ALA A 767 -9.57 -39.77 9.66
N ASN A 768 -10.52 -39.32 10.48
CA ASN A 768 -11.95 -39.29 10.17
C ASN A 768 -12.42 -37.94 9.61
N GLY A 769 -11.52 -36.94 9.53
CA GLY A 769 -11.88 -35.60 9.09
C GLY A 769 -12.38 -34.67 10.19
N LEU A 770 -12.40 -35.10 11.45
CA LEU A 770 -12.83 -34.27 12.58
C LEU A 770 -11.62 -33.61 13.23
N GLY A 771 -11.69 -32.29 13.43
CA GLY A 771 -10.73 -31.54 14.21
C GLY A 771 -11.40 -30.74 15.31
N VAL A 772 -10.72 -30.62 16.45
CA VAL A 772 -11.12 -29.83 17.60
C VAL A 772 -9.91 -29.01 18.04
N ALA A 773 -10.09 -27.71 18.24
CA ALA A 773 -9.04 -26.83 18.73
C ALA A 773 -9.58 -25.85 19.76
N GLN A 774 -8.77 -25.54 20.76
CA GLN A 774 -8.95 -24.42 21.68
C GLN A 774 -7.77 -23.48 21.51
N PHE A 775 -8.04 -22.18 21.36
CA PHE A 775 -7.01 -21.16 21.18
C PHE A 775 -7.44 -19.84 21.81
N SER A 776 -6.47 -19.01 22.18
CA SER A 776 -6.69 -17.69 22.77
C SER A 776 -6.26 -16.62 21.78
N LEU A 777 -7.15 -15.67 21.48
CA LEU A 777 -6.87 -14.56 20.56
C LEU A 777 -7.01 -13.20 21.27
N PRO A 778 -6.29 -12.16 20.82
CA PRO A 778 -6.50 -10.81 21.31
C PRO A 778 -7.97 -10.40 21.22
N TYR A 779 -8.50 -9.79 22.27
CA TYR A 779 -9.88 -9.32 22.32
C TYR A 779 -9.95 -7.92 22.92
N LEU A 780 -10.85 -7.08 22.39
CA LEU A 780 -10.98 -5.70 22.86
C LEU A 780 -11.65 -5.67 24.25
N ALA A 781 -10.93 -5.14 25.25
CA ALA A 781 -11.50 -4.83 26.57
C ALA A 781 -12.72 -3.92 26.36
N ASN A 782 -13.88 -4.32 26.91
CA ASN A 782 -15.11 -3.52 26.98
C ASN A 782 -16.11 -3.62 25.80
N LEU A 783 -15.95 -4.53 24.84
CA LEU A 783 -16.97 -4.76 23.81
C LEU A 783 -17.60 -6.17 23.93
N PRO A 784 -18.77 -6.33 24.59
CA PRO A 784 -19.57 -7.54 24.40
C PRO A 784 -19.88 -7.71 22.91
N GLY A 785 -20.07 -8.94 22.46
CA GLY A 785 -20.31 -9.20 21.05
C GLY A 785 -20.39 -10.68 20.74
N LYS A 786 -20.35 -10.97 19.44
CA LYS A 786 -20.37 -12.32 18.91
C LYS A 786 -19.10 -12.59 18.14
N VAL A 787 -18.71 -13.86 18.01
CA VAL A 787 -17.61 -14.27 17.15
C VAL A 787 -18.07 -15.25 16.09
N SER A 788 -17.49 -15.15 14.92
CA SER A 788 -17.64 -16.05 13.77
C SER A 788 -16.26 -16.41 13.23
N ALA A 789 -16.20 -17.41 12.35
CA ALA A 789 -14.93 -17.81 11.76
C ALA A 789 -15.08 -18.43 10.37
N THR A 790 -14.00 -18.35 9.59
CA THR A 790 -13.80 -19.14 8.36
C THR A 790 -12.72 -20.19 8.60
N ALA A 791 -12.70 -21.24 7.77
CA ALA A 791 -11.61 -22.20 7.70
C ALA A 791 -10.99 -22.19 6.30
N THR A 792 -9.67 -22.09 6.25
CA THR A 792 -8.89 -22.17 5.01
C THR A 792 -7.97 -23.37 5.04
N SER A 793 -8.11 -24.28 4.08
CA SER A 793 -7.24 -25.45 3.97
C SER A 793 -5.80 -25.05 3.66
N SER A 794 -4.83 -25.92 3.95
CA SER A 794 -3.44 -25.70 3.53
C SER A 794 -3.25 -25.61 2.00
N LEU A 795 -4.25 -26.00 1.21
CA LEU A 795 -4.29 -25.84 -0.25
C LEU A 795 -4.94 -24.53 -0.69
N GLY A 796 -5.47 -23.74 0.25
CA GLY A 796 -6.04 -22.42 0.00
C GLY A 796 -7.56 -22.38 -0.14
N ASP A 797 -8.27 -23.50 0.02
CA ASP A 797 -9.73 -23.50 -0.05
C ASP A 797 -10.30 -22.83 1.21
N THR A 798 -10.83 -21.61 1.08
CA THR A 798 -11.57 -20.94 2.17
C THR A 798 -13.05 -21.31 2.14
N SER A 799 -13.60 -21.60 3.32
CA SER A 799 -15.04 -21.80 3.56
C SER A 799 -15.85 -20.51 3.44
N GLU A 800 -17.17 -20.64 3.39
CA GLU A 800 -18.05 -19.54 3.78
C GLU A 800 -17.79 -19.07 5.22
N ILE A 801 -18.33 -17.90 5.59
CA ILE A 801 -18.35 -17.47 6.98
C ILE A 801 -19.31 -18.34 7.80
N GLY A 802 -18.85 -18.84 8.95
CA GLY A 802 -19.64 -19.71 9.81
C GLY A 802 -20.77 -19.02 10.58
N THR A 803 -21.47 -19.80 11.40
CA THR A 803 -22.39 -19.27 12.41
C THR A 803 -21.62 -18.42 13.44
N CYS A 804 -22.34 -17.55 14.15
CA CYS A 804 -21.78 -16.78 15.25
C CYS A 804 -22.32 -17.20 16.59
N ILE A 805 -21.47 -17.11 17.62
CA ILE A 805 -21.81 -17.38 19.02
C ILE A 805 -21.52 -16.17 19.90
N ASP A 806 -22.21 -16.07 21.02
CA ASP A 806 -21.95 -15.04 22.01
C ASP A 806 -20.58 -15.22 22.67
N VAL A 807 -19.87 -14.12 22.86
CA VAL A 807 -18.71 -14.07 23.73
C VAL A 807 -19.20 -13.80 25.15
N VAL A 808 -18.99 -14.77 26.04
CA VAL A 808 -19.36 -14.66 27.46
C VAL A 808 -18.17 -14.20 28.28
N ASP A 809 -18.42 -13.46 29.36
CA ASP A 809 -17.36 -13.10 30.28
C ASP A 809 -16.96 -14.28 31.15
N GLY A 810 -15.68 -14.62 31.11
CA GLY A 810 -15.09 -15.53 32.09
C GLY A 810 -15.19 -14.87 33.45
N MET A 811 -16.04 -15.42 34.32
CA MET A 811 -16.11 -14.97 35.71
C MET A 811 -14.71 -15.16 36.32
N LEU A 812 -14.03 -14.07 36.65
CA LEU A 812 -13.15 -14.12 37.81
C LEU A 812 -14.07 -14.47 38.99
N PRO A 813 -13.69 -15.39 39.91
CA PRO A 813 -14.41 -15.51 41.16
C PRO A 813 -14.52 -14.10 41.72
N ASP A 814 -15.76 -13.67 41.95
CA ASP A 814 -16.08 -12.31 42.34
C ASP A 814 -15.18 -11.92 43.51
N ILE A 815 -14.29 -10.94 43.29
CA ILE A 815 -13.45 -10.40 44.38
C ILE A 815 -14.36 -9.75 45.45
N LEU A 816 -15.63 -9.43 45.14
CA LEU A 816 -16.61 -9.00 46.13
C LEU A 816 -17.19 -10.13 47.00
N LEU A 817 -16.99 -11.41 46.70
CA LEU A 817 -17.61 -12.54 47.43
C LEU A 817 -16.61 -13.40 48.24
N ILE A 818 -15.36 -12.95 48.41
CA ILE A 818 -14.37 -13.62 49.28
C ILE A 818 -14.61 -13.35 50.78
N ASN A 819 -15.50 -12.44 51.17
CA ASN A 819 -15.64 -11.99 52.56
C ASN A 819 -16.73 -12.68 53.39
N GLY A 820 -17.26 -13.84 52.98
CA GLY A 820 -17.91 -14.77 53.90
C GLY A 820 -19.12 -14.24 54.70
N PHE A 821 -19.96 -13.39 54.11
CA PHE A 821 -21.20 -12.91 54.73
C PHE A 821 -22.42 -13.74 54.29
N GLU A 822 -22.42 -15.02 54.64
CA GLU A 822 -23.63 -15.87 54.65
C GLU A 822 -23.56 -16.71 55.93
N ASP A 823 -23.75 -16.05 57.08
CA ASP A 823 -24.21 -16.62 58.35
C ASP A 823 -24.41 -15.46 59.33
N HIS A 824 -25.59 -14.82 59.29
CA HIS A 824 -26.30 -14.25 60.45
C HIS A 824 -27.72 -13.80 60.10
#